data_AF-A0A261FLT9-F1
#
_entry.id   AF-A0A261FLT9-F1
#
_cell.length_a   1.000
_cell.length_b   1.000
_cell.length_c   1.000
_cell.angle_alpha   90.00
_cell.angle_beta   90.00
_cell.angle_gamma   90.00
#
_symmetry.space_group_name_H-M   'P 1'
#
loop_
_entity.id
_entity.type
_entity.pdbx_description
1 polymer ?
#
loop_
_entity_poly.entity_id
_entity_poly.type
_entity_poly.pdbx_seq_one_letter_code
_entity_poly.pdbx_strand_id
1 'polypeptide(L)'
;MAAVTARWADWASAHRLEYWAGHALSFEILYRLAVTLVFTPPCDLIVNWYADASLVSPMMDDLGILQAFLTIPGVILLGILAAIALVAGVFEITVMLTFARCLMENSRHNASFVYRYSLARLGNLRHPSSLLALPYYVFLVPLIHIGYSSSLLPTLEIPRYVIDEIAATLPGRIVGATAVCVAAFAYVALIFAPMLMSCEETSFAKACRDSVGRWKALDMGRRLRIIGALLTITLCEMAARLVWTTPSVSVRDFNVYLLRYVVRSSYFREQLTATTIRWLVASAAAFAFGCLLVSMIRYTSAGVAQWNENAANAISFPRRFAGRASMADSGRAHVGKDKRWRVIISIIAIASLAVPIVAYLQQEPLSHEPLAIAHRGDSSAPENSLTGIQAAGARGADYVEIDVRLTSDGQVVVLHDKTTRRLAKHGENLAVAEHTLRQLQTVRLTSRGEDFRMPTLDQAIITAQNMADGPGLLIELKTTGGQGQAERLADAVIETVERHHFADQAMFMSTNANAVDRLQQQRPRWWVGYCVFGALGNLNWQMDVDFVALKESQLNTMFLENARDLHIPVYVWTVNDADTMRHDLRLGVSGVIADHTSTIRTIIDESREADDIPRNQSSDINDDEALWWLYDEIVPGPAPPSLLAPASSRMLPSDDKMRL
;
A
#
# COMPACT_ATOMS: atom_id res chain seq x y z
N MET A 1 14.81 -3.81 -58.32
CA MET A 1 13.79 -4.55 -57.52
C MET A 1 14.28 -4.89 -56.12
N ALA A 2 15.41 -5.59 -55.92
CA ALA A 2 15.87 -6.03 -54.57
C ALA A 2 15.84 -4.94 -53.47
N ALA A 3 16.33 -3.73 -53.75
CA ALA A 3 16.30 -2.61 -52.80
C ALA A 3 14.87 -2.05 -52.52
N VAL A 4 13.94 -2.22 -53.45
CA VAL A 4 12.52 -1.85 -53.27
C VAL A 4 11.80 -2.91 -52.45
N THR A 5 12.07 -4.20 -52.68
CA THR A 5 11.53 -5.29 -51.87
C THR A 5 12.10 -5.30 -50.45
N ALA A 6 13.36 -4.89 -50.25
CA ALA A 6 13.93 -4.66 -48.91
C ALA A 6 13.19 -3.52 -48.20
N ARG A 7 13.11 -2.32 -48.82
CA ARG A 7 12.34 -1.20 -48.27
C ARG A 7 10.87 -1.52 -48.00
N TRP A 8 10.21 -2.33 -48.83
CA TRP A 8 8.84 -2.79 -48.58
C TRP A 8 8.75 -3.83 -47.45
N ALA A 9 9.74 -4.71 -47.30
CA ALA A 9 9.81 -5.65 -46.18
C ALA A 9 10.05 -4.93 -44.84
N ASP A 10 10.91 -3.91 -44.84
CA ASP A 10 11.21 -3.06 -43.68
C ASP A 10 10.04 -2.11 -43.33
N TRP A 11 9.37 -1.53 -44.34
CA TRP A 11 8.18 -0.71 -44.12
C TRP A 11 7.00 -1.53 -43.60
N ALA A 12 6.80 -2.73 -44.14
CA ALA A 12 5.77 -3.65 -43.66
C ALA A 12 6.13 -4.31 -42.31
N SER A 13 7.41 -4.41 -41.94
CA SER A 13 7.81 -4.87 -40.60
C SER A 13 7.59 -3.78 -39.55
N ALA A 14 7.89 -2.52 -39.87
CA ALA A 14 7.57 -1.37 -39.01
C ALA A 14 6.06 -1.28 -38.71
N HIS A 15 5.20 -1.32 -39.74
CA HIS A 15 3.74 -1.28 -39.55
C HIS A 15 3.21 -2.47 -38.75
N ARG A 16 3.83 -3.66 -38.85
CA ARG A 16 3.47 -4.83 -38.02
C ARG A 16 3.94 -4.71 -36.57
N LEU A 17 5.12 -4.12 -36.34
CA LEU A 17 5.61 -3.81 -34.99
C LEU A 17 4.65 -2.82 -34.32
N GLU A 18 4.32 -1.72 -34.98
CA GLU A 18 3.35 -0.73 -34.49
C GLU A 18 1.98 -1.36 -34.19
N TYR A 19 1.46 -2.20 -35.10
CA TYR A 19 0.18 -2.90 -34.92
C TYR A 19 0.18 -3.83 -33.69
N TRP A 20 1.18 -4.71 -33.56
CA TRP A 20 1.19 -5.70 -32.49
C TRP A 20 1.65 -5.12 -31.14
N ALA A 21 2.64 -4.22 -31.12
CA ALA A 21 3.05 -3.52 -29.90
C ALA A 21 1.94 -2.57 -29.42
N GLY A 22 1.27 -1.85 -30.34
CA GLY A 22 0.13 -1.01 -30.02
C GLY A 22 -1.03 -1.80 -29.42
N HIS A 23 -1.34 -2.98 -29.95
CA HIS A 23 -2.35 -3.87 -29.36
C HIS A 23 -1.92 -4.50 -28.03
N ALA A 24 -0.65 -4.86 -27.85
CA ALA A 24 -0.14 -5.36 -26.57
C ALA A 24 -0.24 -4.28 -25.47
N LEU A 25 0.25 -3.06 -25.74
CA LEU A 25 0.13 -1.93 -24.82
C LEU A 25 -1.33 -1.54 -24.55
N SER A 26 -2.18 -1.53 -25.58
CA SER A 26 -3.62 -1.24 -25.40
C SER A 26 -4.32 -2.29 -24.55
N PHE A 27 -4.01 -3.58 -24.75
CA PHE A 27 -4.52 -4.63 -23.88
C PHE A 27 -4.06 -4.41 -22.44
N GLU A 28 -2.78 -4.14 -22.22
CA GLU A 28 -2.20 -4.06 -20.88
C GLU A 28 -2.78 -2.88 -20.07
N ILE A 29 -3.00 -1.72 -20.72
CA ILE A 29 -3.73 -0.58 -20.12
C ILE A 29 -5.18 -0.99 -19.77
N LEU A 30 -5.91 -1.56 -20.72
CA LEU A 30 -7.32 -1.95 -20.51
C LEU A 30 -7.46 -3.08 -19.48
N TYR A 31 -6.48 -3.99 -19.42
CA TYR A 31 -6.44 -5.11 -18.50
C TYR A 31 -6.14 -4.62 -17.08
N ARG A 32 -5.15 -3.73 -16.90
CA ARG A 32 -4.91 -3.04 -15.62
C ARG A 32 -6.14 -2.28 -15.14
N LEU A 33 -6.77 -1.48 -16.00
CA LEU A 33 -8.01 -0.78 -15.65
C LEU A 33 -9.15 -1.74 -15.29
N ALA A 34 -9.33 -2.85 -16.01
CA ALA A 34 -10.35 -3.85 -15.69
C ALA A 34 -10.04 -4.56 -14.36
N VAL A 35 -8.80 -5.02 -14.16
CA VAL A 35 -8.29 -5.57 -12.90
C VAL A 35 -8.66 -4.65 -11.75
N THR A 36 -8.22 -3.41 -11.84
CA THR A 36 -8.28 -2.46 -10.73
C THR A 36 -9.69 -1.94 -10.46
N LEU A 37 -10.50 -1.68 -11.49
CA LEU A 37 -11.85 -1.12 -11.35
C LEU A 37 -12.97 -2.17 -11.25
N VAL A 38 -12.72 -3.43 -11.64
CA VAL A 38 -13.76 -4.48 -11.74
C VAL A 38 -13.42 -5.74 -10.94
N PHE A 39 -12.16 -6.16 -10.85
CA PHE A 39 -11.77 -7.37 -10.11
C PHE A 39 -11.33 -7.10 -8.67
N THR A 40 -10.62 -6.00 -8.41
CA THR A 40 -10.17 -5.63 -7.05
C THR A 40 -11.34 -5.38 -6.09
N PRO A 41 -12.38 -4.56 -6.41
CA PRO A 41 -13.42 -4.24 -5.44
C PRO A 41 -14.22 -5.46 -4.95
N PRO A 42 -14.59 -6.45 -5.79
CA PRO A 42 -15.16 -7.71 -5.30
C PRO A 42 -14.23 -8.54 -4.41
N CYS A 43 -12.92 -8.56 -4.69
CA CYS A 43 -11.95 -9.24 -3.83
C CYS A 43 -11.88 -8.57 -2.44
N ASP A 44 -11.82 -7.22 -2.41
CA ASP A 44 -11.81 -6.45 -1.17
C ASP A 44 -13.11 -6.65 -0.38
N LEU A 45 -14.28 -6.69 -1.03
CA LEU A 45 -15.55 -7.00 -0.38
C LEU A 45 -15.56 -8.39 0.28
N ILE A 46 -14.94 -9.40 -0.34
CA ILE A 46 -14.83 -10.75 0.24
C ILE A 46 -13.86 -10.76 1.42
N VAL A 47 -12.75 -10.02 1.35
CA VAL A 47 -11.79 -9.88 2.45
C VAL A 47 -12.39 -9.12 3.64
N ASN A 48 -13.12 -8.02 3.37
CA ASN A 48 -13.86 -7.25 4.37
C ASN A 48 -14.91 -8.12 5.08
N TRP A 49 -15.77 -8.80 4.31
CA TRP A 49 -16.77 -9.72 4.86
C TRP A 49 -16.15 -10.81 5.72
N TYR A 50 -14.98 -11.33 5.32
CA TYR A 50 -14.25 -12.33 6.10
C TYR A 50 -13.71 -11.76 7.42
N ALA A 51 -13.17 -10.54 7.41
CA ALA A 51 -12.70 -9.86 8.60
C ALA A 51 -13.85 -9.65 9.60
N ASP A 52 -14.96 -9.07 9.15
CA ASP A 52 -16.17 -8.84 9.95
C ASP A 52 -16.71 -10.15 10.55
N ALA A 53 -16.82 -11.20 9.74
CA ALA A 53 -17.41 -12.47 10.14
C ALA A 53 -16.53 -13.29 11.11
N SER A 54 -15.24 -13.00 11.19
CA SER A 54 -14.29 -13.80 11.99
C SER A 54 -14.34 -13.48 13.49
N LEU A 55 -15.06 -12.43 13.92
CA LEU A 55 -15.02 -11.88 15.30
C LEU A 55 -13.60 -11.58 15.81
N VAL A 56 -12.67 -11.49 14.86
CA VAL A 56 -11.31 -11.07 15.03
C VAL A 56 -11.35 -9.55 15.13
N SER A 57 -10.77 -8.97 16.21
CA SER A 57 -10.62 -7.52 16.31
C SER A 57 -10.03 -7.01 15.00
N PRO A 58 -10.65 -6.03 14.30
CA PRO A 58 -10.21 -5.58 12.96
C PRO A 58 -8.83 -4.90 12.97
N MET A 59 -8.18 -4.85 14.14
CA MET A 59 -6.94 -4.18 14.45
C MET A 59 -6.05 -5.21 15.15
N MET A 60 -5.00 -5.66 14.46
CA MET A 60 -4.16 -6.77 14.92
C MET A 60 -2.67 -6.47 14.73
N ASP A 61 -1.84 -7.16 15.51
CA ASP A 61 -0.43 -7.35 15.17
C ASP A 61 -0.26 -8.35 14.02
N ASP A 62 0.94 -8.43 13.44
CA ASP A 62 1.27 -9.38 12.34
C ASP A 62 0.85 -10.82 12.66
N LEU A 63 0.98 -11.22 13.94
CA LEU A 63 0.69 -12.58 14.38
C LEU A 63 -0.81 -12.86 14.39
N GLY A 64 -1.64 -11.90 14.81
CA GLY A 64 -3.09 -11.99 14.74
C GLY A 64 -3.59 -12.17 13.31
N ILE A 65 -3.09 -11.35 12.37
CA ILE A 65 -3.46 -11.44 10.95
C ILE A 65 -3.12 -12.81 10.38
N LEU A 66 -1.92 -13.32 10.70
CA LEU A 66 -1.49 -14.65 10.31
C LEU A 66 -2.38 -15.74 10.91
N GLN A 67 -2.72 -15.65 12.20
CA GLN A 67 -3.60 -16.61 12.88
C GLN A 67 -5.01 -16.63 12.28
N ALA A 68 -5.57 -15.47 11.92
CA ALA A 68 -6.86 -15.39 11.23
C ALA A 68 -6.83 -16.16 9.90
N PHE A 69 -5.77 -16.02 9.10
CA PHE A 69 -5.64 -16.75 7.84
C PHE A 69 -5.26 -18.23 7.98
N LEU A 70 -4.73 -18.66 9.13
CA LEU A 70 -4.45 -20.08 9.41
C LEU A 70 -5.69 -20.88 9.86
N THR A 71 -6.85 -20.23 10.05
CA THR A 71 -8.12 -20.92 10.27
C THR A 71 -8.61 -21.63 8.99
N ILE A 72 -9.51 -22.62 9.12
CA ILE A 72 -10.07 -23.32 7.94
C ILE A 72 -10.76 -22.34 6.96
N PRO A 73 -11.62 -21.40 7.41
CA PRO A 73 -12.18 -20.38 6.53
C PRO A 73 -11.12 -19.47 5.87
N GLY A 74 -10.09 -19.04 6.63
CA GLY A 74 -9.00 -18.21 6.12
C GLY A 74 -8.17 -18.90 5.04
N VAL A 75 -7.85 -20.19 5.22
CA VAL A 75 -7.14 -21.02 4.22
C VAL A 75 -8.00 -21.20 2.95
N ILE A 76 -9.31 -21.37 3.09
CA ILE A 76 -10.23 -21.44 1.94
C ILE A 76 -10.25 -20.11 1.18
N LEU A 77 -10.33 -18.97 1.88
CA LEU A 77 -10.28 -17.64 1.28
C LEU A 77 -8.98 -17.40 0.52
N LEU A 78 -7.83 -17.67 1.14
CA LEU A 78 -6.53 -17.58 0.47
C LEU A 78 -6.43 -18.49 -0.76
N GLY A 79 -7.00 -19.70 -0.69
CA GLY A 79 -7.09 -20.61 -1.83
C GLY A 79 -7.91 -20.04 -2.99
N ILE A 80 -9.02 -19.36 -2.71
CA ILE A 80 -9.86 -18.70 -3.71
C ILE A 80 -9.12 -17.52 -4.34
N LEU A 81 -8.55 -16.61 -3.53
CA LEU A 81 -7.80 -15.45 -4.00
C LEU A 81 -6.59 -15.85 -4.84
N ALA A 82 -5.82 -16.85 -4.39
CA ALA A 82 -4.67 -17.37 -5.13
C ALA A 82 -5.08 -18.07 -6.44
N ALA A 83 -6.25 -18.72 -6.49
CA ALA A 83 -6.78 -19.30 -7.73
C ALA A 83 -7.23 -18.22 -8.74
N ILE A 84 -7.88 -17.14 -8.27
CA ILE A 84 -8.24 -15.99 -9.11
C ILE A 84 -6.96 -15.34 -9.68
N ALA A 85 -5.98 -15.04 -8.82
CA ALA A 85 -4.72 -14.44 -9.22
C ALA A 85 -3.93 -15.33 -10.21
N LEU A 86 -3.92 -16.65 -10.00
CA LEU A 86 -3.31 -17.61 -10.92
C LEU A 86 -3.97 -17.59 -12.31
N VAL A 87 -5.31 -17.71 -12.38
CA VAL A 87 -6.04 -17.75 -13.66
C VAL A 87 -5.79 -16.47 -14.45
N ALA A 88 -5.83 -15.33 -13.78
CA ALA A 88 -5.72 -14.03 -14.39
C ALA A 88 -4.26 -13.67 -14.77
N GLY A 89 -3.27 -13.95 -13.91
CA GLY A 89 -1.86 -13.78 -14.26
C GLY A 89 -1.42 -14.70 -15.40
N VAL A 90 -1.93 -15.94 -15.45
CA VAL A 90 -1.71 -16.84 -16.59
C VAL A 90 -2.37 -16.30 -17.86
N PHE A 91 -3.59 -15.74 -17.78
CA PHE A 91 -4.26 -15.16 -18.94
C PHE A 91 -3.48 -13.97 -19.53
N GLU A 92 -3.07 -13.03 -18.68
CA GLU A 92 -2.29 -11.84 -19.01
C GLU A 92 -0.99 -12.19 -19.75
N ILE A 93 -0.15 -13.02 -19.12
CA ILE A 93 1.13 -13.48 -19.71
C ILE A 93 0.89 -14.25 -21.01
N THR A 94 -0.19 -15.04 -21.09
CA THR A 94 -0.56 -15.77 -22.32
C THR A 94 -0.93 -14.81 -23.46
N VAL A 95 -1.67 -13.73 -23.19
CA VAL A 95 -2.00 -12.69 -24.18
C VAL A 95 -0.74 -11.98 -24.66
N MET A 96 0.15 -11.54 -23.76
CA MET A 96 1.42 -10.92 -24.13
C MET A 96 2.29 -11.82 -25.03
N LEU A 97 2.48 -13.07 -24.64
CA LEU A 97 3.29 -14.03 -25.40
C LEU A 97 2.66 -14.42 -26.74
N THR A 98 1.33 -14.42 -26.83
CA THR A 98 0.61 -14.68 -28.08
C THR A 98 0.70 -13.49 -29.05
N PHE A 99 0.66 -12.24 -28.55
CA PHE A 99 0.98 -11.05 -29.37
C PHE A 99 2.42 -11.09 -29.87
N ALA A 100 3.39 -11.38 -28.98
CA ALA A 100 4.80 -11.50 -29.33
C ALA A 100 5.03 -12.57 -30.41
N ARG A 101 4.36 -13.72 -30.28
CA ARG A 101 4.37 -14.79 -31.31
C ARG A 101 3.78 -14.33 -32.64
N CYS A 102 2.64 -13.63 -32.63
CA CYS A 102 2.02 -13.12 -33.86
C CYS A 102 2.91 -12.13 -34.61
N LEU A 103 3.69 -11.30 -33.89
CA LEU A 103 4.70 -10.43 -34.47
C LEU A 103 5.87 -11.23 -35.08
N MET A 104 6.47 -12.14 -34.30
CA MET A 104 7.66 -12.89 -34.70
C MET A 104 7.41 -13.92 -35.82
N GLU A 105 6.24 -14.55 -35.86
CA GLU A 105 5.85 -15.49 -36.92
C GLU A 105 5.18 -14.81 -38.13
N ASN A 106 5.12 -13.46 -38.16
CA ASN A 106 4.51 -12.67 -39.24
C ASN A 106 3.05 -13.09 -39.54
N SER A 107 2.26 -13.20 -38.48
CA SER A 107 0.87 -13.68 -38.53
C SER A 107 -0.07 -12.69 -39.24
N ARG A 108 -1.08 -13.24 -39.92
CA ARG A 108 -2.19 -12.49 -40.55
C ARG A 108 -3.45 -12.39 -39.67
N HIS A 109 -3.37 -12.85 -38.41
CA HIS A 109 -4.49 -12.77 -37.47
C HIS A 109 -4.66 -11.35 -36.91
N ASN A 110 -5.72 -11.12 -36.13
CA ASN A 110 -6.04 -9.84 -35.49
C ASN A 110 -6.05 -9.97 -33.95
N ALA A 111 -6.20 -8.87 -33.22
CA ALA A 111 -6.26 -8.92 -31.74
C ALA A 111 -7.39 -9.80 -31.18
N SER A 112 -8.55 -9.92 -31.85
CA SER A 112 -9.65 -10.79 -31.37
C SER A 112 -9.27 -12.27 -31.42
N PHE A 113 -8.44 -12.70 -32.37
CA PHE A 113 -7.87 -14.05 -32.39
C PHE A 113 -7.02 -14.30 -31.14
N VAL A 114 -6.12 -13.36 -30.80
CA VAL A 114 -5.21 -13.47 -29.65
C VAL A 114 -5.99 -13.70 -28.36
N TYR A 115 -7.01 -12.86 -28.06
CA TYR A 115 -7.81 -13.02 -26.84
C TYR A 115 -8.54 -14.36 -26.76
N ARG A 116 -9.11 -14.85 -27.87
CA ARG A 116 -9.80 -16.16 -27.91
C ARG A 116 -8.83 -17.32 -27.72
N TYR A 117 -7.67 -17.24 -28.37
CA TYR A 117 -6.62 -18.24 -28.26
C TYR A 117 -6.13 -18.33 -26.80
N SER A 118 -5.79 -17.19 -26.19
CA SER A 118 -5.34 -17.12 -24.79
C SER A 118 -6.41 -17.59 -23.80
N LEU A 119 -7.68 -17.25 -24.02
CA LEU A 119 -8.78 -17.76 -23.19
C LEU A 119 -8.90 -19.29 -23.28
N ALA A 120 -8.70 -19.88 -24.47
CA ALA A 120 -8.69 -21.33 -24.63
C ALA A 120 -7.49 -21.99 -23.93
N ARG A 121 -6.31 -21.34 -23.88
CA ARG A 121 -5.13 -21.86 -23.16
C ARG A 121 -5.36 -22.01 -21.65
N LEU A 122 -6.30 -21.28 -21.03
CA LEU A 122 -6.68 -21.50 -19.63
C LEU A 122 -7.21 -22.92 -19.37
N GLY A 123 -7.61 -23.67 -20.40
CA GLY A 123 -7.88 -25.10 -20.31
C GLY A 123 -6.70 -25.91 -19.74
N ASN A 124 -5.45 -25.47 -19.95
CA ASN A 124 -4.25 -26.08 -19.38
C ASN A 124 -4.27 -26.07 -17.83
N LEU A 125 -4.99 -25.13 -17.21
CA LEU A 125 -5.11 -25.02 -15.76
C LEU A 125 -6.02 -26.11 -15.14
N ARG A 126 -6.82 -26.83 -15.93
CA ARG A 126 -7.66 -27.95 -15.44
C ARG A 126 -6.87 -29.19 -15.02
N HIS A 127 -5.59 -29.28 -15.40
CA HIS A 127 -4.73 -30.41 -15.05
C HIS A 127 -4.30 -30.36 -13.57
N PRO A 128 -4.21 -31.49 -12.82
CA PRO A 128 -3.85 -31.46 -11.40
C PRO A 128 -2.52 -30.77 -11.06
N SER A 129 -1.57 -30.72 -12.00
CA SER A 129 -0.30 -30.01 -11.83
C SER A 129 -0.42 -28.49 -11.67
N SER A 130 -1.59 -27.90 -11.91
CA SER A 130 -1.80 -26.45 -11.77
C SER A 130 -1.69 -25.98 -10.31
N LEU A 131 -1.83 -26.89 -9.34
CA LEU A 131 -1.50 -26.60 -7.94
C LEU A 131 -0.01 -26.23 -7.78
N LEU A 132 0.89 -26.78 -8.62
CA LEU A 132 2.30 -26.40 -8.67
C LEU A 132 2.54 -25.08 -9.42
N ALA A 133 1.55 -24.59 -10.18
CA ALA A 133 1.62 -23.30 -10.85
C ALA A 133 1.42 -22.14 -9.86
N LEU A 134 0.71 -22.35 -8.74
CA LEU A 134 0.54 -21.37 -7.66
C LEU A 134 1.89 -20.83 -7.12
N PRO A 135 2.82 -21.64 -6.57
CA PRO A 135 4.11 -21.14 -6.08
C PRO A 135 4.98 -20.48 -7.17
N TYR A 136 4.73 -20.78 -8.46
CA TYR A 136 5.42 -20.10 -9.55
C TYR A 136 4.80 -18.74 -9.89
N TYR A 137 3.54 -18.70 -10.30
CA TYR A 137 2.89 -17.47 -10.77
C TYR A 137 2.51 -16.51 -9.63
N VAL A 138 2.11 -17.01 -8.46
CA VAL A 138 1.63 -16.16 -7.34
C VAL A 138 2.78 -15.72 -6.42
N PHE A 139 3.88 -16.48 -6.35
CA PHE A 139 5.01 -16.18 -5.47
C PHE A 139 6.32 -15.92 -6.23
N LEU A 140 6.82 -16.86 -7.04
CA LEU A 140 8.13 -16.71 -7.66
C LEU A 140 8.20 -15.58 -8.71
N VAL A 141 7.19 -15.45 -9.57
CA VAL A 141 7.14 -14.38 -10.58
C VAL A 141 7.04 -12.99 -9.92
N PRO A 142 6.16 -12.73 -8.93
CA PRO A 142 6.08 -11.43 -8.27
C PRO A 142 7.24 -11.12 -7.31
N LEU A 143 7.94 -12.14 -6.79
CA LEU A 143 9.15 -11.98 -5.96
C LEU A 143 10.38 -11.59 -6.80
N ILE A 144 10.52 -12.15 -8.01
CA ILE A 144 11.64 -11.83 -8.91
C ILE A 144 11.33 -10.58 -9.73
N HIS A 145 10.09 -10.41 -10.20
CA HIS A 145 9.57 -9.22 -10.89
C HIS A 145 10.39 -8.72 -12.10
N ILE A 146 11.03 -9.61 -12.88
CA ILE A 146 11.83 -9.22 -14.06
C ILE A 146 11.39 -9.98 -15.32
N GLY A 147 10.98 -9.25 -16.35
CA GLY A 147 10.70 -9.78 -17.70
C GLY A 147 9.28 -10.30 -17.93
N TYR A 148 8.67 -10.96 -16.94
CA TYR A 148 7.21 -11.20 -16.92
C TYR A 148 6.56 -10.22 -15.93
N SER A 149 5.71 -9.33 -16.44
CA SER A 149 4.85 -8.47 -15.61
C SER A 149 3.53 -9.18 -15.30
N SER A 150 2.95 -8.85 -14.15
CA SER A 150 1.53 -9.09 -13.87
C SER A 150 0.85 -7.81 -13.38
N SER A 151 -0.45 -7.70 -13.60
CA SER A 151 -1.29 -6.57 -13.23
C SER A 151 -2.03 -6.79 -11.92
N LEU A 152 -2.33 -8.05 -11.59
CA LEU A 152 -3.09 -8.43 -10.39
C LEU A 152 -2.23 -8.75 -9.17
N LEU A 153 -0.98 -9.14 -9.42
CA LEU A 153 -0.05 -9.52 -8.36
C LEU A 153 0.90 -8.34 -8.11
N PRO A 154 0.79 -7.65 -6.96
CA PRO A 154 1.77 -6.64 -6.59
C PRO A 154 3.16 -7.27 -6.44
N THR A 155 4.20 -6.44 -6.47
CA THR A 155 5.56 -6.87 -6.10
C THR A 155 5.53 -7.53 -4.73
N LEU A 156 5.99 -8.79 -4.65
CA LEU A 156 6.03 -9.50 -3.37
C LEU A 156 7.30 -9.10 -2.62
N GLU A 157 7.22 -7.98 -1.91
CA GLU A 157 8.34 -7.50 -1.10
C GLU A 157 8.43 -8.26 0.23
N ILE A 158 9.62 -8.75 0.55
CA ILE A 158 9.90 -9.36 1.85
C ILE A 158 9.98 -8.21 2.87
N PRO A 159 9.17 -8.19 3.94
CA PRO A 159 9.16 -7.08 4.88
C PRO A 159 10.54 -6.83 5.49
N ARG A 160 10.91 -5.55 5.61
CA ARG A 160 12.29 -5.15 5.97
C ARG A 160 12.77 -5.74 7.29
N TYR A 161 11.91 -5.84 8.30
CA TYR A 161 12.25 -6.48 9.59
C TYR A 161 12.63 -7.97 9.44
N VAL A 162 12.07 -8.69 8.48
CA VAL A 162 12.44 -10.09 8.17
C VAL A 162 13.83 -10.12 7.53
N ILE A 163 14.10 -9.19 6.60
CA ILE A 163 15.42 -9.06 5.97
C ILE A 163 16.48 -8.70 7.02
N ASP A 164 16.18 -7.74 7.91
CA ASP A 164 17.10 -7.27 8.95
C ASP A 164 17.38 -8.37 10.00
N GLU A 165 16.37 -9.12 10.44
CA GLU A 165 16.54 -10.26 11.36
C GLU A 165 17.37 -11.39 10.73
N ILE A 166 17.12 -11.71 9.45
CA ILE A 166 17.95 -12.65 8.69
C ILE A 166 19.38 -12.09 8.52
N ALA A 167 19.53 -10.79 8.29
CA ALA A 167 20.81 -10.14 8.07
C ALA A 167 21.64 -9.94 9.35
N ALA A 168 21.01 -9.94 10.52
CA ALA A 168 21.63 -9.70 11.83
C ALA A 168 22.73 -10.73 12.17
N THR A 169 22.67 -11.93 11.58
CA THR A 169 23.67 -12.98 11.83
C THR A 169 24.40 -13.40 10.55
N LEU A 170 25.65 -13.87 10.67
CA LEU A 170 26.38 -14.41 9.51
C LEU A 170 25.70 -15.66 8.90
N PRO A 171 25.22 -16.65 9.69
CA PRO A 171 24.46 -17.77 9.13
C PRO A 171 23.17 -17.32 8.43
N GLY A 172 22.43 -16.37 9.02
CA GLY A 172 21.22 -15.83 8.41
C GLY A 172 21.49 -15.15 7.06
N ARG A 173 22.53 -14.31 6.96
CA ARG A 173 22.96 -13.73 5.67
C ARG A 173 23.28 -14.78 4.61
N ILE A 174 23.95 -15.88 4.99
CA ILE A 174 24.24 -17.00 4.06
C ILE A 174 22.95 -17.69 3.63
N VAL A 175 22.02 -17.95 4.55
CA VAL A 175 20.72 -18.57 4.24
C VAL A 175 19.88 -17.66 3.32
N GLY A 176 19.78 -16.37 3.63
CA GLY A 176 19.06 -15.38 2.81
C GLY A 176 19.63 -15.26 1.40
N ALA A 177 20.96 -15.12 1.27
CA ALA A 177 21.63 -15.09 -0.03
C ALA A 177 21.43 -16.40 -0.81
N THR A 178 21.45 -17.56 -0.13
CA THR A 178 21.18 -18.86 -0.74
C THR A 178 19.73 -18.94 -1.23
N ALA A 179 18.76 -18.49 -0.46
CA ALA A 179 17.34 -18.48 -0.83
C ALA A 179 17.09 -17.60 -2.08
N VAL A 180 17.67 -16.40 -2.14
CA VAL A 180 17.60 -15.51 -3.32
C VAL A 180 18.23 -16.17 -4.54
N CYS A 181 19.42 -16.77 -4.40
CA CYS A 181 20.08 -17.51 -5.49
C CYS A 181 19.26 -18.71 -5.99
N VAL A 182 18.62 -19.45 -5.09
CA VAL A 182 17.73 -20.58 -5.44
C VAL A 182 16.48 -20.09 -6.17
N ALA A 183 15.86 -19.00 -5.71
CA ALA A 183 14.70 -18.39 -6.37
C ALA A 183 15.06 -17.89 -7.78
N ALA A 184 16.15 -17.13 -7.92
CA ALA A 184 16.63 -16.65 -9.22
C ALA A 184 16.99 -17.81 -10.17
N PHE A 185 17.66 -18.85 -9.69
CA PHE A 185 17.96 -20.05 -10.47
C PHE A 185 16.68 -20.79 -10.92
N ALA A 186 15.71 -20.98 -10.02
CA ALA A 186 14.43 -21.60 -10.34
C ALA A 186 13.67 -20.79 -11.38
N TYR A 187 13.65 -19.46 -11.26
CA TYR A 187 13.01 -18.57 -12.22
C TYR A 187 13.63 -18.69 -13.62
N VAL A 188 14.96 -18.61 -13.72
CA VAL A 188 15.69 -18.74 -15.00
C VAL A 188 15.53 -20.14 -15.61
N ALA A 189 15.54 -21.20 -14.79
CA ALA A 189 15.33 -22.57 -15.26
C ALA A 189 13.90 -22.80 -15.80
N LEU A 190 12.91 -22.10 -15.24
CA LEU A 190 11.50 -22.17 -15.59
C LEU A 190 11.03 -21.04 -16.52
N ILE A 191 11.95 -20.23 -17.06
CA ILE A 191 11.63 -19.01 -17.81
C ILE A 191 10.81 -19.24 -19.08
N PHE A 192 10.87 -20.44 -19.65
CA PHE A 192 10.06 -20.84 -20.81
C PHE A 192 8.75 -21.53 -20.44
N ALA A 193 8.49 -21.84 -19.16
CA ALA A 193 7.26 -22.55 -18.77
C ALA A 193 5.97 -21.76 -19.11
N PRO A 194 5.88 -20.42 -18.91
CA PRO A 194 4.72 -19.65 -19.35
C PRO A 194 4.55 -19.64 -20.87
N MET A 195 5.66 -19.48 -21.60
CA MET A 195 5.64 -19.52 -23.06
C MET A 195 5.20 -20.89 -23.61
N LEU A 196 5.64 -21.99 -23.00
CA LEU A 196 5.24 -23.34 -23.39
C LEU A 196 3.76 -23.59 -23.10
N MET A 197 3.24 -23.17 -21.93
CA MET A 197 1.80 -23.21 -21.64
C MET A 197 0.97 -22.30 -22.57
N SER A 198 1.56 -21.20 -23.05
CA SER A 198 0.92 -20.29 -23.99
C SER A 198 0.90 -20.87 -25.40
N CYS A 199 1.97 -21.53 -25.84
CA CYS A 199 2.15 -21.95 -27.23
C CYS A 199 1.71 -23.40 -27.51
N GLU A 200 1.63 -24.27 -26.49
CA GLU A 200 1.33 -25.70 -26.60
C GLU A 200 0.22 -26.10 -25.61
N GLU A 201 -0.53 -27.18 -25.88
CA GLU A 201 -1.50 -27.73 -24.91
C GLU A 201 -0.76 -28.66 -23.96
N THR A 202 -0.25 -28.07 -22.89
CA THR A 202 0.68 -28.73 -21.98
C THR A 202 0.39 -28.36 -20.54
N SER A 203 0.47 -29.36 -19.67
CA SER A 203 0.32 -29.17 -18.23
C SER A 203 1.53 -28.43 -17.65
N PHE A 204 1.32 -27.64 -16.58
CA PHE A 204 2.41 -26.89 -15.94
C PHE A 204 3.63 -27.76 -15.60
N ALA A 205 3.43 -28.97 -15.05
CA ALA A 205 4.54 -29.88 -14.74
C ALA A 205 5.31 -30.36 -15.99
N LYS A 206 4.64 -30.52 -17.14
CA LYS A 206 5.32 -30.82 -18.41
C LYS A 206 6.05 -29.57 -18.92
N ALA A 207 5.41 -28.40 -18.92
CA ALA A 207 6.02 -27.12 -19.30
C ALA A 207 7.30 -26.80 -18.49
N CYS A 208 7.33 -27.09 -17.18
CA CYS A 208 8.51 -26.93 -16.35
C CYS A 208 9.67 -27.86 -16.76
N ARG A 209 9.40 -29.16 -16.97
CA ARG A 209 10.42 -30.11 -17.45
C ARG A 209 10.95 -29.72 -18.82
N ASP A 210 10.06 -29.34 -19.72
CA ASP A 210 10.40 -28.91 -21.07
C ASP A 210 11.19 -27.60 -21.04
N SER A 211 10.85 -26.63 -20.17
CA SER A 211 11.59 -25.38 -19.97
C SER A 211 13.05 -25.63 -19.57
N VAL A 212 13.29 -26.50 -18.58
CA VAL A 212 14.65 -26.90 -18.18
C VAL A 212 15.41 -27.54 -19.34
N GLY A 213 14.73 -28.37 -20.14
CA GLY A 213 15.27 -28.93 -21.38
C GLY A 213 15.65 -27.86 -22.42
N ARG A 214 14.76 -26.88 -22.67
CA ARG A 214 15.03 -25.76 -23.60
C ARG A 214 16.21 -24.91 -23.13
N TRP A 215 16.25 -24.54 -21.85
CA TRP A 215 17.36 -23.77 -21.27
C TRP A 215 18.72 -24.49 -21.45
N LYS A 216 18.77 -25.79 -21.16
CA LYS A 216 19.96 -26.63 -21.36
C LYS A 216 20.35 -26.77 -22.84
N ALA A 217 19.39 -26.75 -23.77
CA ALA A 217 19.65 -26.82 -25.21
C ALA A 217 20.13 -25.51 -25.85
N LEU A 218 20.02 -24.36 -25.17
CA LEU A 218 20.55 -23.09 -25.66
C LEU A 218 22.09 -23.06 -25.65
N ASP A 219 22.68 -22.50 -26.71
CA ASP A 219 24.08 -22.09 -26.72
C ASP A 219 24.36 -20.93 -25.74
N MET A 220 25.64 -20.73 -25.39
CA MET A 220 26.04 -19.71 -24.42
C MET A 220 25.66 -18.29 -24.87
N GLY A 221 25.74 -17.98 -26.17
CA GLY A 221 25.40 -16.65 -26.70
C GLY A 221 23.90 -16.33 -26.61
N ARG A 222 23.02 -17.34 -26.70
CA ARG A 222 21.58 -17.17 -26.40
C ARG A 222 21.32 -16.99 -24.92
N ARG A 223 21.96 -17.78 -24.04
CA ARG A 223 21.81 -17.64 -22.59
C ARG A 223 22.27 -16.27 -22.10
N LEU A 224 23.44 -15.80 -22.56
CA LEU A 224 23.97 -14.47 -22.24
C LEU A 224 23.06 -13.34 -22.75
N ARG A 225 22.38 -13.50 -23.90
CA ARG A 225 21.38 -12.52 -24.36
C ARG A 225 20.12 -12.48 -23.51
N ILE A 226 19.62 -13.62 -23.02
CA ILE A 226 18.47 -13.65 -22.10
C ILE A 226 18.86 -13.01 -20.76
N ILE A 227 20.00 -13.40 -20.19
CA ILE A 227 20.51 -12.84 -18.92
C ILE A 227 20.79 -11.34 -19.08
N GLY A 228 21.43 -10.92 -20.17
CA GLY A 228 21.68 -9.52 -20.49
C GLY A 228 20.40 -8.70 -20.62
N ALA A 229 19.36 -9.25 -21.28
CA ALA A 229 18.06 -8.57 -21.37
C ALA A 229 17.38 -8.41 -20.00
N LEU A 230 17.38 -9.45 -19.15
CA LEU A 230 16.88 -9.37 -17.77
C LEU A 230 17.63 -8.28 -16.99
N LEU A 231 18.96 -8.29 -17.02
CA LEU A 231 19.80 -7.27 -16.36
C LEU A 231 19.54 -5.87 -16.89
N THR A 232 19.36 -5.69 -18.21
CA THR A 232 19.02 -4.39 -18.81
C THR A 232 17.68 -3.89 -18.30
N ILE A 233 16.65 -4.75 -18.23
CA ILE A 233 15.33 -4.39 -17.69
C ILE A 233 15.47 -3.92 -16.23
N THR A 234 16.14 -4.70 -15.37
CA THR A 234 16.38 -4.33 -13.96
C THR A 234 17.15 -3.01 -13.83
N LEU A 235 18.20 -2.79 -14.62
CA LEU A 235 18.98 -1.55 -14.60
C LEU A 235 18.17 -0.34 -15.08
N CYS A 236 17.31 -0.52 -16.09
CA CYS A 236 16.39 0.53 -16.55
C CYS A 236 15.33 0.87 -15.49
N GLU A 237 14.78 -0.13 -14.79
CA GLU A 237 13.85 0.10 -13.68
C GLU A 237 14.52 0.80 -12.49
N MET A 238 15.76 0.40 -12.14
CA MET A 238 16.55 1.09 -11.11
C MET A 238 16.85 2.54 -11.51
N ALA A 239 17.28 2.78 -12.75
CA ALA A 239 17.52 4.13 -13.26
C ALA A 239 16.24 4.99 -13.27
N ALA A 240 15.09 4.40 -13.62
CA ALA A 240 13.79 5.08 -13.57
C ALA A 240 13.41 5.50 -12.14
N ARG A 241 13.69 4.67 -11.12
CA ARG A 241 13.48 5.02 -9.70
C ARG A 241 14.43 6.13 -9.20
N LEU A 242 15.63 6.25 -9.77
CA LEU A 242 16.57 7.32 -9.46
C LEU A 242 16.21 8.67 -10.12
N VAL A 243 15.47 8.65 -11.24
CA VAL A 243 15.01 9.86 -11.95
C VAL A 243 13.62 10.31 -11.46
N TRP A 244 12.72 9.37 -11.19
CA TRP A 244 11.40 9.61 -10.60
C TRP A 244 11.36 9.05 -9.18
N THR A 245 11.70 9.90 -8.21
CA THR A 245 11.54 9.62 -6.77
C THR A 245 10.08 9.56 -6.35
N THR A 246 9.15 10.14 -7.13
CA THR A 246 7.72 10.15 -6.83
C THR A 246 7.18 8.73 -6.64
N PRO A 247 6.58 8.37 -5.48
CA PRO A 247 6.08 7.01 -5.23
C PRO A 247 4.99 6.60 -6.22
N SER A 248 4.76 5.29 -6.34
CA SER A 248 3.69 4.76 -7.20
C SER A 248 2.34 4.84 -6.50
N VAL A 249 1.28 5.15 -7.25
CA VAL A 249 -0.10 5.02 -6.77
C VAL A 249 -0.38 3.54 -6.48
N SER A 250 -0.92 3.24 -5.29
CA SER A 250 -1.23 1.86 -4.89
C SER A 250 -2.46 1.35 -5.64
N VAL A 251 -2.58 0.04 -5.81
CA VAL A 251 -3.83 -0.57 -6.33
C VAL A 251 -5.01 -0.23 -5.41
N ARG A 252 -4.76 -0.04 -4.10
CA ARG A 252 -5.77 0.39 -3.10
C ARG A 252 -6.28 1.81 -3.30
N ASP A 253 -5.56 2.68 -4.01
CA ASP A 253 -5.97 4.07 -4.25
C ASP A 253 -6.97 4.24 -5.40
N PHE A 254 -7.19 3.18 -6.19
CA PHE A 254 -8.23 3.15 -7.20
C PHE A 254 -9.59 2.78 -6.61
N ASN A 255 -9.98 3.52 -5.58
CA ASN A 255 -11.23 3.35 -4.85
C ASN A 255 -12.23 4.47 -5.21
N VAL A 256 -13.31 4.60 -4.42
CA VAL A 256 -14.35 5.61 -4.64
C VAL A 256 -13.82 7.05 -4.65
N TYR A 257 -12.72 7.35 -3.96
CA TYR A 257 -12.10 8.68 -3.87
C TYR A 257 -11.06 8.97 -4.97
N LEU A 258 -10.83 8.05 -5.92
CA LEU A 258 -9.87 8.23 -7.01
C LEU A 258 -10.08 9.55 -7.78
N LEU A 259 -11.33 9.87 -8.13
CA LEU A 259 -11.64 11.10 -8.88
C LEU A 259 -11.47 12.36 -8.01
N ARG A 260 -11.81 12.29 -6.71
CA ARG A 260 -11.58 13.37 -5.72
C ARG A 260 -10.09 13.73 -5.69
N TYR A 261 -9.21 12.75 -5.53
CA TYR A 261 -7.76 12.98 -5.50
C TYR A 261 -7.19 13.43 -6.85
N VAL A 262 -7.65 12.87 -7.99
CA VAL A 262 -7.23 13.35 -9.33
C VAL A 262 -7.58 14.83 -9.54
N VAL A 263 -8.71 15.31 -9.02
CA VAL A 263 -9.12 16.72 -9.15
C VAL A 263 -8.45 17.62 -8.12
N ARG A 264 -8.44 17.24 -6.83
CA ARG A 264 -7.94 18.07 -5.73
C ARG A 264 -6.42 18.09 -5.61
N SER A 265 -5.76 16.94 -5.70
CA SER A 265 -4.32 16.82 -5.42
C SER A 265 -3.47 16.91 -6.70
N SER A 266 -2.70 18.00 -6.81
CA SER A 266 -1.66 18.16 -7.84
C SER A 266 -0.62 17.05 -7.76
N TYR A 267 -0.22 16.69 -6.55
CA TYR A 267 0.72 15.63 -6.24
C TYR A 267 0.19 14.24 -6.64
N PHE A 268 -1.08 13.91 -6.37
CA PHE A 268 -1.68 12.65 -6.83
C PHE A 268 -1.71 12.55 -8.37
N ARG A 269 -1.93 13.67 -9.08
CA ARG A 269 -1.82 13.68 -10.56
C ARG A 269 -0.39 13.39 -11.03
N GLU A 270 0.62 13.92 -10.36
CA GLU A 270 2.03 13.61 -10.63
C GLU A 270 2.31 12.11 -10.42
N GLN A 271 1.90 11.56 -9.27
CA GLN A 271 2.05 10.14 -8.95
C GLN A 271 1.35 9.25 -9.97
N LEU A 272 0.09 9.54 -10.33
CA LEU A 272 -0.67 8.77 -11.31
C LEU A 272 -0.01 8.81 -12.69
N THR A 273 0.55 9.96 -13.07
CA THR A 273 1.30 10.13 -14.32
C THR A 273 2.59 9.32 -14.32
N ALA A 274 3.42 9.45 -13.27
CA ALA A 274 4.66 8.69 -13.11
C ALA A 274 4.41 7.17 -13.05
N THR A 275 3.35 6.74 -12.36
CA THR A 275 2.91 5.34 -12.28
C THR A 275 2.48 4.82 -13.64
N THR A 276 1.68 5.58 -14.38
CA THR A 276 1.25 5.23 -15.74
C THR A 276 2.44 5.11 -16.69
N ILE A 277 3.41 6.03 -16.63
CA ILE A 277 4.65 5.97 -17.43
C ILE A 277 5.48 4.72 -17.06
N ARG A 278 5.69 4.45 -15.76
CA ARG A 278 6.40 3.25 -15.29
C ARG A 278 5.72 1.97 -15.79
N TRP A 279 4.40 1.88 -15.72
CA TRP A 279 3.65 0.74 -16.26
C TRP A 279 3.84 0.60 -17.77
N LEU A 280 3.71 1.67 -18.56
CA LEU A 280 3.92 1.63 -20.01
C LEU A 280 5.32 1.16 -20.40
N VAL A 281 6.36 1.62 -19.68
CA VAL A 281 7.75 1.19 -19.89
C VAL A 281 7.93 -0.30 -19.53
N ALA A 282 7.43 -0.74 -18.37
CA ALA A 282 7.50 -2.14 -17.95
C ALA A 282 6.74 -3.06 -18.93
N SER A 283 5.59 -2.62 -19.42
CA SER A 283 4.76 -3.33 -20.41
C SER A 283 5.49 -3.49 -21.75
N ALA A 284 6.12 -2.41 -22.24
CA ALA A 284 6.93 -2.44 -23.46
C ALA A 284 8.16 -3.36 -23.29
N ALA A 285 8.82 -3.32 -22.13
CA ALA A 285 9.93 -4.18 -21.79
C ALA A 285 9.52 -5.67 -21.72
N ALA A 286 8.41 -5.99 -21.08
CA ALA A 286 7.85 -7.35 -21.01
C ALA A 286 7.44 -7.87 -22.39
N PHE A 287 6.84 -7.04 -23.24
CA PHE A 287 6.52 -7.40 -24.63
C PHE A 287 7.77 -7.67 -25.47
N ALA A 288 8.79 -6.81 -25.37
CA ALA A 288 10.08 -7.00 -26.04
C ALA A 288 10.81 -8.26 -25.55
N PHE A 289 10.75 -8.53 -24.24
CA PHE A 289 11.28 -9.74 -23.63
C PHE A 289 10.53 -11.00 -24.09
N GLY A 290 9.21 -10.94 -24.21
CA GLY A 290 8.39 -12.00 -24.83
C GLY A 290 8.81 -12.29 -26.28
N CYS A 291 9.04 -11.25 -27.09
CA CYS A 291 9.56 -11.38 -28.45
C CYS A 291 10.96 -12.04 -28.47
N LEU A 292 11.84 -11.67 -27.54
CA LEU A 292 13.14 -12.30 -27.37
C LEU A 292 13.00 -13.80 -27.06
N LEU A 293 12.20 -14.19 -26.06
CA LEU A 293 12.00 -15.60 -25.71
C LEU A 293 11.42 -16.40 -26.89
N VAL A 294 10.41 -15.85 -27.57
CA VAL A 294 9.83 -16.43 -28.79
C VAL A 294 10.89 -16.67 -29.86
N SER A 295 11.79 -15.71 -30.10
CA SER A 295 12.87 -15.85 -31.08
C SER A 295 13.93 -16.92 -30.75
N MET A 296 14.05 -17.31 -29.47
CA MET A 296 15.08 -18.26 -29.02
C MET A 296 14.65 -19.72 -29.08
N ILE A 297 13.34 -20.02 -29.06
CA ILE A 297 12.81 -21.39 -29.14
C ILE A 297 12.67 -21.84 -30.60
N ARG A 298 13.16 -23.05 -30.89
CA ARG A 298 12.71 -23.82 -32.06
C ARG A 298 11.47 -24.62 -31.68
N TYR A 299 10.31 -24.18 -32.18
CA TYR A 299 9.04 -24.90 -32.02
C TYR A 299 9.14 -26.33 -32.56
N THR A 300 8.43 -27.27 -31.94
CA THR A 300 8.31 -28.62 -32.49
C THR A 300 7.38 -28.61 -33.71
N SER A 301 7.53 -29.56 -34.62
CA SER A 301 6.59 -29.75 -35.75
C SER A 301 5.15 -29.94 -35.24
N ALA A 302 4.98 -30.66 -34.13
CA ALA A 302 3.70 -30.79 -33.44
C ALA A 302 3.16 -29.45 -32.90
N GLY A 303 3.99 -28.61 -32.28
CA GLY A 303 3.59 -27.29 -31.77
C GLY A 303 3.25 -26.27 -32.88
N VAL A 304 3.86 -26.39 -34.06
CA VAL A 304 3.48 -25.60 -35.25
C VAL A 304 2.17 -26.11 -35.86
N ALA A 305 2.01 -27.43 -35.98
CA ALA A 305 0.76 -28.03 -36.46
C ALA A 305 -0.42 -27.70 -35.52
N GLN A 306 -0.24 -27.85 -34.21
CA GLN A 306 -1.23 -27.54 -33.18
C GLN A 306 -1.54 -26.04 -33.10
N TRP A 307 -0.58 -25.15 -33.36
CA TRP A 307 -0.84 -23.71 -33.51
C TRP A 307 -1.75 -23.44 -34.71
N ASN A 308 -1.46 -24.03 -35.88
CA ASN A 308 -2.25 -23.84 -37.09
C ASN A 308 -3.67 -24.45 -36.96
N GLU A 309 -3.80 -25.63 -36.34
CA GLU A 309 -5.08 -26.29 -36.08
C GLU A 309 -5.91 -25.50 -35.06
N ASN A 310 -5.31 -25.03 -33.96
CA ASN A 310 -6.00 -24.18 -33.00
C ASN A 310 -6.29 -22.78 -33.53
N ALA A 311 -5.50 -22.28 -34.49
CA ALA A 311 -5.82 -21.05 -35.22
C ALA A 311 -7.09 -21.22 -36.06
N ALA A 312 -7.31 -22.40 -36.66
CA ALA A 312 -8.56 -22.73 -37.32
C ALA A 312 -9.73 -22.93 -36.32
N ASN A 313 -9.48 -23.59 -35.18
CA ASN A 313 -10.53 -23.87 -34.18
C ASN A 313 -10.93 -22.66 -33.31
N ALA A 314 -10.05 -21.68 -33.09
CA ALA A 314 -10.41 -20.42 -32.40
C ALA A 314 -11.41 -19.55 -33.20
N ILE A 315 -11.60 -19.86 -34.48
CA ILE A 315 -12.60 -19.24 -35.36
C ILE A 315 -13.98 -19.90 -35.19
N SER A 316 -14.06 -21.15 -34.69
CA SER A 316 -15.27 -21.99 -34.73
C SER A 316 -16.12 -22.03 -33.46
N PHE A 317 -15.80 -21.27 -32.41
CA PHE A 317 -16.73 -21.10 -31.29
C PHE A 317 -18.03 -20.42 -31.78
N PRO A 318 -19.23 -20.94 -31.44
CA PRO A 318 -20.44 -20.66 -32.20
C PRO A 318 -20.82 -19.17 -32.20
N ARG A 319 -21.26 -18.68 -33.36
CA ARG A 319 -21.87 -17.36 -33.60
C ARG A 319 -23.21 -17.13 -32.84
N ARG A 320 -23.45 -17.80 -31.71
CA ARG A 320 -24.69 -17.70 -30.91
C ARG A 320 -24.97 -16.30 -30.34
N PHE A 321 -23.96 -15.41 -30.26
CA PHE A 321 -24.15 -13.99 -29.92
C PHE A 321 -24.06 -13.03 -31.12
N ALA A 322 -23.77 -13.50 -32.34
CA ALA A 322 -23.83 -12.67 -33.55
C ALA A 322 -25.25 -12.61 -34.16
N GLY A 323 -26.19 -13.39 -33.61
CA GLY A 323 -27.57 -13.54 -34.10
C GLY A 323 -28.61 -12.65 -33.42
N ARG A 324 -28.30 -11.39 -33.06
CA ARG A 324 -29.33 -10.43 -32.60
C ARG A 324 -29.08 -8.94 -32.86
N ALA A 325 -28.06 -8.57 -33.65
CA ALA A 325 -27.80 -7.18 -34.05
C ALA A 325 -28.69 -6.69 -35.23
N SER A 326 -29.86 -7.31 -35.44
CA SER A 326 -30.80 -7.00 -36.54
C SER A 326 -32.26 -6.83 -36.08
N MET A 327 -32.51 -6.73 -34.76
CA MET A 327 -33.83 -6.38 -34.20
C MET A 327 -33.68 -5.24 -33.19
N ALA A 328 -33.34 -4.05 -33.70
CA ALA A 328 -33.27 -2.82 -32.91
C ALA A 328 -33.79 -1.58 -33.67
N ASP A 329 -34.51 -1.77 -34.79
CA ASP A 329 -35.02 -0.66 -35.64
C ASP A 329 -36.56 -0.60 -35.73
N SER A 330 -37.26 -1.51 -35.05
CA SER A 330 -38.73 -1.52 -34.93
C SER A 330 -39.14 -1.05 -33.53
N GLY A 331 -38.94 0.23 -33.24
CA GLY A 331 -39.23 0.78 -31.91
C GLY A 331 -38.86 2.24 -31.64
N ARG A 332 -38.48 3.02 -32.64
CA ARG A 332 -38.32 4.48 -32.47
C ARG A 332 -39.69 5.15 -32.36
N ALA A 333 -40.21 5.18 -31.13
CA ALA A 333 -41.30 6.06 -30.77
C ALA A 333 -40.99 7.49 -31.26
N HIS A 334 -42.00 8.16 -31.84
CA HIS A 334 -41.86 9.52 -32.36
C HIS A 334 -41.75 10.54 -31.21
N VAL A 335 -40.60 10.58 -30.55
CA VAL A 335 -40.23 11.70 -29.67
C VAL A 335 -40.04 12.92 -30.56
N GLY A 336 -40.82 13.97 -30.31
CA GLY A 336 -40.91 15.14 -31.18
C GLY A 336 -39.56 15.79 -31.49
N LYS A 337 -39.40 16.30 -32.72
CA LYS A 337 -38.15 16.89 -33.25
C LYS A 337 -37.75 18.25 -32.61
N ASP A 338 -38.29 18.58 -31.44
CA ASP A 338 -37.99 19.82 -30.74
C ASP A 338 -36.59 19.76 -30.11
N LYS A 339 -35.59 20.27 -30.83
CA LYS A 339 -34.20 20.37 -30.37
C LYS A 339 -34.09 21.05 -28.99
N ARG A 340 -34.97 22.02 -28.70
CA ARG A 340 -35.06 22.75 -27.43
C ARG A 340 -35.22 21.84 -26.21
N TRP A 341 -36.12 20.85 -26.27
CA TRP A 341 -36.37 19.96 -25.13
C TRP A 341 -35.18 19.06 -24.83
N ARG A 342 -34.43 18.62 -25.84
CA ARG A 342 -33.20 17.86 -25.61
C ARG A 342 -32.11 18.70 -24.96
N VAL A 343 -31.96 19.97 -25.35
CA VAL A 343 -31.01 20.90 -24.70
C VAL A 343 -31.43 21.15 -23.25
N ILE A 344 -32.71 21.41 -22.98
CA ILE A 344 -33.24 21.57 -21.62
C ILE A 344 -33.01 20.31 -20.78
N ILE A 345 -33.33 19.12 -21.30
CA ILE A 345 -33.08 17.84 -20.61
C ILE A 345 -31.58 17.61 -20.37
N SER A 346 -30.70 17.95 -21.32
CA SER A 346 -29.25 17.86 -21.13
C SER A 346 -28.73 18.84 -20.08
N ILE A 347 -29.24 20.09 -20.03
CA ILE A 347 -28.89 21.07 -19.00
C ILE A 347 -29.37 20.60 -17.62
N ILE A 348 -30.61 20.11 -17.51
CA ILE A 348 -31.15 19.56 -16.26
C ILE A 348 -30.34 18.33 -15.84
N ALA A 349 -29.99 17.42 -16.76
CA ALA A 349 -29.16 16.26 -16.45
C ALA A 349 -27.76 16.67 -15.96
N ILE A 350 -27.10 17.61 -16.63
CA ILE A 350 -25.79 18.14 -16.22
C ILE A 350 -25.89 18.83 -14.85
N ALA A 351 -26.89 19.67 -14.62
CA ALA A 351 -27.10 20.33 -13.33
C ALA A 351 -27.40 19.32 -12.20
N SER A 352 -28.22 18.30 -12.47
CA SER A 352 -28.54 17.23 -11.51
C SER A 352 -27.34 16.33 -11.19
N LEU A 353 -26.33 16.28 -12.07
CA LEU A 353 -25.06 15.61 -11.84
C LEU A 353 -24.01 16.55 -11.20
N ALA A 354 -24.09 17.86 -11.45
CA ALA A 354 -23.15 18.84 -10.92
C ALA A 354 -23.21 18.92 -9.39
N VAL A 355 -24.40 18.95 -8.78
CA VAL A 355 -24.55 19.00 -7.31
C VAL A 355 -23.89 17.79 -6.60
N PRO A 356 -24.19 16.52 -6.94
CA PRO A 356 -23.52 15.38 -6.31
C PRO A 356 -22.04 15.28 -6.67
N ILE A 357 -21.59 15.79 -7.83
CA ILE A 357 -20.15 15.89 -8.14
C ILE A 357 -19.47 16.92 -7.26
N VAL A 358 -20.06 18.11 -7.04
CA VAL A 358 -19.50 19.14 -6.15
C VAL A 358 -19.44 18.63 -4.72
N ALA A 359 -20.51 17.99 -4.21
CA ALA A 359 -20.51 17.36 -2.89
C ALA A 359 -19.47 16.24 -2.78
N TYR A 360 -19.34 15.38 -3.79
CA TYR A 360 -18.28 14.37 -3.86
C TYR A 360 -16.87 14.98 -3.87
N LEU A 361 -16.69 16.14 -4.51
CA LEU A 361 -15.41 16.85 -4.57
C LEU A 361 -15.14 17.73 -3.35
N GLN A 362 -16.08 17.90 -2.40
CA GLN A 362 -15.77 18.42 -1.08
C GLN A 362 -14.92 17.41 -0.31
N GLN A 363 -14.04 17.93 0.53
CA GLN A 363 -13.04 17.18 1.30
C GLN A 363 -12.82 17.98 2.58
N GLU A 364 -12.95 17.33 3.73
CA GLU A 364 -12.74 17.97 5.02
C GLU A 364 -11.27 18.38 5.22
N PRO A 365 -11.00 19.50 5.90
CA PRO A 365 -9.64 19.95 6.19
C PRO A 365 -8.95 19.00 7.18
N LEU A 366 -7.63 19.15 7.32
CA LEU A 366 -6.87 18.43 8.35
C LEU A 366 -7.31 18.87 9.75
N SER A 367 -7.43 17.92 10.68
CA SER A 367 -7.86 18.19 12.06
C SER A 367 -6.92 19.14 12.82
N HIS A 368 -5.61 19.11 12.51
CA HIS A 368 -4.59 20.04 13.01
C HIS A 368 -3.34 20.01 12.12
N GLU A 369 -2.36 20.89 12.40
CA GLU A 369 -1.07 20.89 11.72
C GLU A 369 -0.25 19.60 11.99
N PRO A 370 0.57 19.11 11.04
CA PRO A 370 1.36 17.92 11.24
C PRO A 370 2.35 18.01 12.42
N LEU A 371 2.36 16.98 13.27
CA LEU A 371 3.25 16.86 14.43
C LEU A 371 4.54 16.08 14.12
N ALA A 372 5.67 16.57 14.61
CA ALA A 372 6.96 15.86 14.61
C ALA A 372 7.07 14.96 15.85
N ILE A 373 7.00 13.64 15.67
CA ILE A 373 6.99 12.68 16.77
C ILE A 373 8.24 11.80 16.72
N ALA A 374 9.08 11.88 17.75
CA ALA A 374 10.34 11.11 17.82
C ALA A 374 10.09 9.69 18.36
N HIS A 375 10.24 8.68 17.51
CA HIS A 375 10.01 7.26 17.81
C HIS A 375 11.04 6.72 18.82
N ARG A 376 10.60 6.44 20.06
CA ARG A 376 11.42 5.98 21.19
C ARG A 376 12.55 6.95 21.58
N GLY A 377 12.36 8.25 21.33
CA GLY A 377 13.42 9.27 21.45
C GLY A 377 14.25 9.42 20.17
N ASP A 378 15.24 10.32 20.19
CA ASP A 378 16.02 10.58 18.98
C ASP A 378 17.04 9.48 18.65
N SER A 379 17.17 9.21 17.35
CA SER A 379 18.13 8.31 16.71
C SER A 379 19.60 8.40 17.15
N SER A 380 20.04 9.52 17.74
CA SER A 380 21.41 9.70 18.24
C SER A 380 21.67 9.09 19.62
N ALA A 381 20.65 8.58 20.31
CA ALA A 381 20.76 7.98 21.65
C ALA A 381 20.05 6.61 21.72
N PRO A 382 20.20 5.83 22.80
CA PRO A 382 19.47 4.58 22.97
C PRO A 382 17.94 4.76 22.89
N GLU A 383 17.26 3.80 22.26
CA GLU A 383 15.78 3.77 22.26
C GLU A 383 15.22 3.73 23.70
N ASN A 384 14.10 4.40 23.94
CA ASN A 384 13.41 4.44 25.23
C ASN A 384 14.32 4.90 26.39
N SER A 385 15.21 5.86 26.13
CA SER A 385 16.14 6.40 27.12
C SER A 385 15.91 7.87 27.42
N LEU A 386 16.33 8.30 28.61
CA LEU A 386 16.22 9.70 29.05
C LEU A 386 17.06 10.64 28.16
N THR A 387 18.24 10.19 27.71
CA THR A 387 19.05 10.93 26.74
C THR A 387 18.38 11.02 25.37
N GLY A 388 17.66 9.98 24.95
CA GLY A 388 16.82 9.99 23.74
C GLY A 388 15.69 11.03 23.80
N ILE A 389 15.00 11.15 24.93
CA ILE A 389 13.95 12.18 25.16
C ILE A 389 14.56 13.58 25.09
N GLN A 390 15.67 13.82 25.81
CA GLN A 390 16.38 15.11 25.80
C GLN A 390 16.85 15.49 24.39
N ALA A 391 17.42 14.53 23.66
CA ALA A 391 17.97 14.72 22.33
C ALA A 391 16.89 14.92 21.25
N ALA A 392 15.67 14.42 21.47
CA ALA A 392 14.52 14.69 20.61
C ALA A 392 13.94 16.09 20.86
N GLY A 393 13.65 16.44 22.11
CA GLY A 393 13.13 17.77 22.45
C GLY A 393 14.08 18.90 22.03
N ALA A 394 15.39 18.72 22.24
CA ALA A 394 16.41 19.67 21.79
C ALA A 394 16.52 19.83 20.26
N ARG A 395 15.86 18.96 19.48
CA ARG A 395 15.78 19.02 18.01
C ARG A 395 14.38 19.39 17.50
N GLY A 396 13.48 19.83 18.38
CA GLY A 396 12.15 20.32 18.01
C GLY A 396 11.12 19.22 17.76
N ALA A 397 11.24 18.06 18.41
CA ALA A 397 10.12 17.14 18.52
C ALA A 397 8.93 17.85 19.20
N ASP A 398 7.74 17.76 18.61
CA ASP A 398 6.50 18.19 19.26
C ASP A 398 6.12 17.17 20.36
N TYR A 399 6.32 15.87 20.08
CA TYR A 399 6.19 14.78 21.05
C TYR A 399 7.33 13.76 20.92
N VAL A 400 7.66 13.09 22.02
CA VAL A 400 8.49 11.87 22.02
C VAL A 400 7.60 10.67 22.29
N GLU A 401 7.58 9.73 21.36
CA GLU A 401 6.93 8.45 21.55
C GLU A 401 7.79 7.57 22.48
N ILE A 402 7.15 6.92 23.46
CA ILE A 402 7.80 6.00 24.39
C ILE A 402 6.94 4.77 24.69
N ASP A 403 7.59 3.62 24.76
CA ASP A 403 6.97 2.33 25.05
C ASP A 403 6.92 2.07 26.56
N VAL A 404 5.73 1.84 27.14
CA VAL A 404 5.60 1.53 28.59
C VAL A 404 5.09 0.12 28.89
N ARG A 405 5.63 -0.49 29.95
CA ARG A 405 5.29 -1.83 30.45
C ARG A 405 5.17 -1.86 31.96
N LEU A 406 4.34 -2.78 32.47
CA LEU A 406 4.11 -2.99 33.90
C LEU A 406 5.05 -4.07 34.47
N THR A 407 5.72 -3.78 35.57
CA THR A 407 6.56 -4.73 36.32
C THR A 407 5.72 -5.63 37.23
N SER A 408 6.31 -6.67 37.83
CA SER A 408 5.57 -7.54 38.77
C SER A 408 5.23 -6.86 40.11
N ASP A 409 5.92 -5.77 40.47
CA ASP A 409 5.63 -4.88 41.60
C ASP A 409 4.82 -3.62 41.20
N GLY A 410 4.17 -3.63 40.04
CA GLY A 410 3.20 -2.61 39.63
C GLY A 410 3.79 -1.26 39.24
N GLN A 411 5.11 -1.18 39.02
CA GLN A 411 5.78 0.02 38.53
C GLN A 411 5.72 0.08 37.00
N VAL A 412 5.76 1.29 36.44
CA VAL A 412 5.77 1.50 34.98
C VAL A 412 7.19 1.78 34.50
N VAL A 413 7.71 0.89 33.64
CA VAL A 413 9.04 1.01 33.02
C VAL A 413 8.94 1.33 31.55
N VAL A 414 9.96 2.03 31.03
CA VAL A 414 10.06 2.43 29.62
C VAL A 414 10.88 1.38 28.86
N LEU A 415 10.22 0.52 28.08
CA LEU A 415 10.83 -0.55 27.28
C LEU A 415 9.85 -1.16 26.25
N HIS A 416 10.25 -1.17 24.97
CA HIS A 416 9.48 -1.83 23.90
C HIS A 416 9.21 -3.33 24.14
N ASP A 417 10.26 -4.08 24.47
CA ASP A 417 10.22 -5.55 24.40
C ASP A 417 9.64 -6.20 25.65
N LYS A 418 9.06 -7.39 25.49
CA LYS A 418 8.54 -8.20 26.62
C LYS A 418 9.63 -8.62 27.61
N THR A 419 10.89 -8.67 27.14
CA THR A 419 12.05 -9.06 27.95
C THR A 419 13.26 -8.18 27.62
N THR A 420 14.26 -8.15 28.52
CA THR A 420 15.49 -7.37 28.33
C THR A 420 16.41 -7.88 27.21
N ARG A 421 16.18 -9.09 26.67
CA ARG A 421 17.18 -9.89 25.94
C ARG A 421 17.85 -9.19 24.75
N ARG A 422 17.11 -8.40 23.97
CA ARG A 422 17.65 -7.72 22.77
C ARG A 422 18.62 -6.60 23.14
N LEU A 423 18.36 -5.89 24.23
CA LEU A 423 19.12 -4.72 24.67
C LEU A 423 20.10 -5.03 25.82
N ALA A 424 20.01 -6.20 26.46
CA ALA A 424 20.85 -6.57 27.58
C ALA A 424 22.32 -6.77 27.15
N LYS A 425 23.21 -5.96 27.72
CA LYS A 425 24.64 -5.91 27.36
C LYS A 425 25.37 -7.25 27.55
N HIS A 426 24.92 -8.07 28.50
CA HIS A 426 25.51 -9.39 28.79
C HIS A 426 24.55 -10.54 28.47
N GLY A 427 23.48 -10.27 27.70
CA GLY A 427 22.51 -11.27 27.25
C GLY A 427 21.46 -11.67 28.30
N GLU A 428 21.32 -10.91 29.39
CA GLU A 428 20.31 -11.15 30.42
C GLU A 428 18.88 -11.11 29.84
N ASN A 429 18.08 -12.13 30.13
CA ASN A 429 16.72 -12.28 29.61
C ASN A 429 15.70 -12.29 30.76
N LEU A 430 15.43 -11.11 31.34
CA LEU A 430 14.38 -10.95 32.34
C LEU A 430 13.08 -10.51 31.65
N ALA A 431 11.97 -11.22 31.92
CA ALA A 431 10.64 -10.81 31.47
C ALA A 431 10.10 -9.69 32.37
N VAL A 432 9.65 -8.58 31.77
CA VAL A 432 9.28 -7.36 32.53
C VAL A 432 8.13 -7.65 33.52
N ALA A 433 7.08 -8.32 33.05
CA ALA A 433 5.90 -8.64 33.85
C ALA A 433 6.13 -9.63 35.00
N GLU A 434 7.30 -10.28 35.06
CA GLU A 434 7.65 -11.27 36.09
C GLU A 434 8.64 -10.73 37.13
N HIS A 435 9.31 -9.62 36.83
CA HIS A 435 10.39 -9.06 37.66
C HIS A 435 10.03 -7.69 38.23
N THR A 436 10.55 -7.43 39.42
CA THR A 436 10.40 -6.13 40.09
C THR A 436 11.22 -5.04 39.41
N LEU A 437 10.83 -3.78 39.57
CA LEU A 437 11.59 -2.63 39.07
C LEU A 437 13.07 -2.71 39.51
N ARG A 438 13.30 -3.02 40.79
CA ARG A 438 14.65 -3.14 41.35
C ARG A 438 15.49 -4.21 40.64
N GLN A 439 14.90 -5.35 40.28
CA GLN A 439 15.59 -6.41 39.53
C GLN A 439 15.89 -5.98 38.10
N LEU A 440 14.92 -5.39 37.40
CA LEU A 440 15.07 -4.94 36.01
C LEU A 440 16.15 -3.86 35.87
N GLN A 441 16.22 -2.92 36.82
CA GLN A 441 17.28 -1.90 36.87
C GLN A 441 18.69 -2.46 37.14
N THR A 442 18.84 -3.71 37.58
CA THR A 442 20.18 -4.36 37.68
C THR A 442 20.76 -4.76 36.32
N VAL A 443 19.92 -4.94 35.29
CA VAL A 443 20.35 -5.26 33.92
C VAL A 443 20.95 -4.02 33.27
N ARG A 444 22.13 -4.15 32.64
CA ARG A 444 22.75 -3.05 31.89
C ARG A 444 22.29 -3.15 30.46
N LEU A 445 21.56 -2.15 29.99
CA LEU A 445 21.09 -2.10 28.60
C LEU A 445 22.13 -1.40 27.73
N THR A 446 22.17 -1.72 26.45
CA THR A 446 23.04 -1.10 25.46
C THR A 446 22.28 -0.98 24.13
N SER A 447 22.32 0.20 23.51
CA SER A 447 21.75 0.44 22.18
C SER A 447 22.46 1.63 21.55
N ARG A 448 22.54 1.66 20.21
CA ARG A 448 23.21 2.71 19.42
C ARG A 448 24.64 3.10 19.87
N GLY A 449 25.34 2.20 20.58
CA GLY A 449 26.70 2.40 21.08
C GLY A 449 26.81 2.95 22.51
N GLU A 450 25.69 3.29 23.15
CA GLU A 450 25.64 3.79 24.53
C GLU A 450 25.04 2.76 25.50
N ASP A 451 25.53 2.77 26.74
CA ASP A 451 25.00 1.94 27.82
C ASP A 451 24.06 2.75 28.71
N PHE A 452 22.94 2.15 29.11
CA PHE A 452 21.94 2.80 29.95
C PHE A 452 21.29 1.82 30.94
N ARG A 453 20.41 2.35 31.80
CA ARG A 453 19.53 1.60 32.68
C ARG A 453 18.10 1.81 32.24
N MET A 454 17.25 0.80 32.42
CA MET A 454 15.82 0.88 32.11
C MET A 454 15.16 2.02 32.92
N PRO A 455 14.61 3.06 32.25
CA PRO A 455 13.95 4.15 32.95
C PRO A 455 12.58 3.76 33.50
N THR A 456 12.09 4.49 34.49
CA THR A 456 10.66 4.51 34.85
C THR A 456 9.91 5.59 34.07
N LEU A 457 8.58 5.47 34.00
CA LEU A 457 7.74 6.52 33.43
C LEU A 457 7.88 7.85 34.22
N ASP A 458 8.00 7.81 35.55
CA ASP A 458 8.32 9.00 36.36
C ASP A 458 9.60 9.70 35.88
N GLN A 459 10.66 8.94 35.60
CA GLN A 459 11.92 9.50 35.12
C GLN A 459 11.79 10.10 33.71
N ALA A 460 11.00 9.49 32.83
CA ALA A 460 10.73 10.02 31.49
C ALA A 460 9.93 11.33 31.54
N ILE A 461 8.85 11.40 32.33
CA ILE A 461 8.04 12.60 32.53
C ILE A 461 8.88 13.73 33.13
N ILE A 462 9.61 13.46 34.21
CA ILE A 462 10.52 14.44 34.84
C ILE A 462 11.59 14.92 33.86
N THR A 463 12.06 14.05 32.95
CA THR A 463 13.05 14.43 31.93
C THR A 463 12.47 15.40 30.90
N ALA A 464 11.24 15.19 30.44
CA ALA A 464 10.54 16.11 29.55
C ALA A 464 10.21 17.45 30.25
N GLN A 465 9.64 17.40 31.47
CA GLN A 465 9.24 18.59 32.23
C GLN A 465 10.40 19.53 32.61
N ASN A 466 11.63 19.01 32.76
CA ASN A 466 12.80 19.82 33.10
C ASN A 466 13.39 20.59 31.91
N MET A 467 12.82 20.46 30.72
CA MET A 467 13.24 21.18 29.51
C MET A 467 12.39 22.45 29.32
N ALA A 468 13.02 23.57 28.99
CA ALA A 468 12.34 24.88 28.93
C ALA A 468 11.24 24.97 27.86
N ASP A 469 11.43 24.29 26.72
CA ASP A 469 10.42 23.95 25.73
C ASP A 469 10.43 22.41 25.60
N GLY A 470 10.01 21.72 26.66
CA GLY A 470 9.96 20.26 26.69
C GLY A 470 8.96 19.68 25.70
N PRO A 471 9.28 18.56 25.03
CA PRO A 471 8.33 17.88 24.15
C PRO A 471 7.24 17.21 25.00
N GLY A 472 6.05 17.04 24.43
CA GLY A 472 5.06 16.14 25.00
C GLY A 472 5.52 14.68 24.94
N LEU A 473 4.81 13.77 25.60
CA LEU A 473 5.06 12.32 25.48
C LEU A 473 3.87 11.62 24.82
N LEU A 474 4.13 10.82 23.77
CA LEU A 474 3.18 9.86 23.22
C LEU A 474 3.45 8.50 23.85
N ILE A 475 2.65 8.12 24.84
CA ILE A 475 2.89 6.96 25.70
C ILE A 475 2.17 5.74 25.10
N GLU A 476 2.92 4.79 24.51
CA GLU A 476 2.35 3.53 24.02
C GLU A 476 2.32 2.45 25.13
N LEU A 477 1.11 2.00 25.49
CA LEU A 477 0.90 0.95 26.49
C LEU A 477 1.14 -0.43 25.86
N LYS A 478 2.34 -0.98 26.03
CA LYS A 478 2.72 -2.31 25.52
C LYS A 478 2.28 -3.42 26.47
N THR A 479 1.12 -4.00 26.20
CA THR A 479 0.53 -5.06 27.03
C THR A 479 1.17 -6.45 26.82
N THR A 480 0.93 -7.37 27.76
CA THR A 480 1.50 -8.72 27.81
C THR A 480 0.53 -9.73 28.44
N GLY A 481 -0.35 -10.32 27.63
CA GLY A 481 -1.33 -11.32 28.09
C GLY A 481 -2.77 -10.80 28.05
N GLY A 482 -3.65 -11.40 28.85
CA GLY A 482 -5.08 -11.13 28.84
C GLY A 482 -5.50 -9.79 29.48
N GLN A 483 -6.80 -9.49 29.33
CA GLN A 483 -7.48 -8.25 29.73
C GLN A 483 -6.95 -7.60 31.03
N GLY A 484 -6.90 -8.36 32.14
CA GLY A 484 -6.49 -7.83 33.44
C GLY A 484 -5.03 -7.37 33.58
N GLN A 485 -4.14 -7.56 32.57
CA GLN A 485 -2.85 -6.84 32.55
C GLN A 485 -2.96 -5.50 31.81
N ALA A 486 -3.76 -5.42 30.75
CA ALA A 486 -3.97 -4.19 29.99
C ALA A 486 -4.59 -3.10 30.89
N GLU A 487 -5.63 -3.46 31.64
CA GLU A 487 -6.32 -2.55 32.57
C GLU A 487 -5.38 -2.06 33.69
N ARG A 488 -4.57 -2.95 34.29
CA ARG A 488 -3.61 -2.58 35.34
C ARG A 488 -2.47 -1.69 34.84
N LEU A 489 -2.03 -1.86 33.59
CA LEU A 489 -1.04 -0.96 32.98
C LEU A 489 -1.66 0.43 32.75
N ALA A 490 -2.89 0.50 32.23
CA ALA A 490 -3.61 1.76 32.09
C ALA A 490 -3.80 2.47 33.44
N ASP A 491 -4.24 1.76 34.48
CA ASP A 491 -4.42 2.33 35.82
C ASP A 491 -3.11 2.89 36.41
N ALA A 492 -1.98 2.16 36.26
CA ALA A 492 -0.68 2.59 36.75
C ALA A 492 -0.08 3.77 35.94
N VAL A 493 -0.37 3.85 34.63
CA VAL A 493 -0.02 5.00 33.78
C VAL A 493 -0.85 6.22 34.18
N ILE A 494 -2.17 6.06 34.41
CA ILE A 494 -3.05 7.13 34.87
C ILE A 494 -2.52 7.73 36.17
N GLU A 495 -2.28 6.89 37.19
CA GLU A 495 -1.78 7.33 38.50
C GLU A 495 -0.45 8.10 38.36
N THR A 496 0.45 7.61 37.51
CA THR A 496 1.78 8.22 37.32
C THR A 496 1.69 9.57 36.61
N VAL A 497 0.87 9.70 35.57
CA VAL A 497 0.71 10.98 34.85
C VAL A 497 0.00 12.03 35.72
N GLU A 498 -1.00 11.64 36.50
CA GLU A 498 -1.70 12.56 37.41
C GLU A 498 -0.80 13.03 38.55
N ARG A 499 0.04 12.14 39.11
CA ARG A 499 1.03 12.45 40.16
C ARG A 499 2.03 13.54 39.72
N HIS A 500 2.37 13.59 38.43
CA HIS A 500 3.27 14.59 37.86
C HIS A 500 2.55 15.76 37.17
N HIS A 501 1.21 15.80 37.19
CA HIS A 501 0.39 16.80 36.48
C HIS A 501 0.75 16.93 34.99
N PHE A 502 1.02 15.82 34.31
CA PHE A 502 1.54 15.80 32.93
C PHE A 502 0.49 15.48 31.85
N ALA A 503 -0.79 15.38 32.22
CA ALA A 503 -1.87 14.95 31.30
C ALA A 503 -2.01 15.85 30.06
N ASP A 504 -1.91 17.17 30.23
CA ASP A 504 -2.04 18.14 29.13
C ASP A 504 -0.86 18.14 28.14
N GLN A 505 0.22 17.42 28.48
CA GLN A 505 1.42 17.20 27.64
C GLN A 505 1.57 15.73 27.22
N ALA A 506 0.55 14.90 27.45
CA ALA A 506 0.56 13.47 27.15
C ALA A 506 -0.50 13.08 26.12
N MET A 507 -0.08 12.33 25.11
CA MET A 507 -0.96 11.52 24.27
C MET A 507 -0.78 10.05 24.68
N PHE A 508 -1.82 9.22 24.52
CA PHE A 508 -1.79 7.82 24.89
C PHE A 508 -2.20 6.95 23.70
N MET A 509 -1.54 5.81 23.51
CA MET A 509 -1.99 4.82 22.53
C MET A 509 -1.74 3.39 22.97
N SER A 510 -2.42 2.44 22.33
CA SER A 510 -2.09 1.02 22.44
C SER A 510 -2.57 0.26 21.21
N THR A 511 -1.97 -0.90 20.95
CA THR A 511 -2.50 -1.93 20.04
C THR A 511 -3.55 -2.82 20.72
N ASN A 512 -3.86 -2.60 22.01
CA ASN A 512 -4.82 -3.37 22.79
C ASN A 512 -6.04 -2.50 23.15
N ALA A 513 -7.20 -2.80 22.55
CA ALA A 513 -8.47 -2.12 22.81
C ALA A 513 -8.80 -1.96 24.29
N ASN A 514 -8.60 -3.01 25.12
CA ASN A 514 -8.91 -2.92 26.56
C ASN A 514 -8.08 -1.84 27.29
N ALA A 515 -6.87 -1.52 26.82
CA ALA A 515 -6.07 -0.43 27.39
C ALA A 515 -6.60 0.95 26.94
N VAL A 516 -6.99 1.08 25.67
CA VAL A 516 -7.62 2.29 25.10
C VAL A 516 -8.97 2.57 25.78
N ASP A 517 -9.85 1.57 25.83
CA ASP A 517 -11.16 1.64 26.49
C ASP A 517 -11.02 2.02 27.97
N ARG A 518 -10.05 1.44 28.68
CA ARG A 518 -9.79 1.73 30.10
C ARG A 518 -9.31 3.16 30.34
N LEU A 519 -8.52 3.71 29.42
CA LEU A 519 -8.10 5.12 29.45
C LEU A 519 -9.29 6.04 29.18
N GLN A 520 -10.05 5.83 28.09
CA GLN A 520 -11.23 6.65 27.76
C GLN A 520 -12.28 6.64 28.87
N GLN A 521 -12.65 5.46 29.38
CA GLN A 521 -13.66 5.31 30.44
C GLN A 521 -13.30 6.07 31.72
N GLN A 522 -12.01 6.13 32.07
CA GLN A 522 -11.57 6.83 33.28
C GLN A 522 -11.24 8.29 33.05
N ARG A 523 -10.74 8.66 31.87
CA ARG A 523 -10.22 9.98 31.54
C ARG A 523 -10.63 10.38 30.11
N PRO A 524 -11.93 10.61 29.84
CA PRO A 524 -12.44 10.91 28.49
C PRO A 524 -11.99 12.28 27.94
N ARG A 525 -11.29 13.09 28.74
CA ARG A 525 -10.65 14.35 28.33
C ARG A 525 -9.18 14.17 27.89
N TRP A 526 -8.58 13.00 28.10
CA TRP A 526 -7.21 12.73 27.65
C TRP A 526 -7.21 12.44 26.16
N TRP A 527 -6.08 12.68 25.50
CA TRP A 527 -5.92 12.42 24.08
C TRP A 527 -5.51 10.97 23.86
N VAL A 528 -6.48 10.10 23.57
CA VAL A 528 -6.28 8.64 23.51
C VAL A 528 -6.55 8.10 22.11
N GLY A 529 -5.56 7.42 21.53
CA GLY A 529 -5.62 6.89 20.17
C GLY A 529 -5.36 5.39 20.07
N TYR A 530 -5.64 4.84 18.90
CA TYR A 530 -5.36 3.43 18.60
C TYR A 530 -4.08 3.29 17.76
N CYS A 531 -3.20 2.35 18.13
CA CYS A 531 -2.03 1.99 17.32
C CYS A 531 -2.38 0.85 16.35
N VAL A 532 -2.52 1.18 15.06
CA VAL A 532 -2.92 0.26 13.99
C VAL A 532 -1.69 -0.24 13.27
N PHE A 533 -1.23 -1.43 13.67
CA PHE A 533 -0.17 -2.16 12.97
C PHE A 533 -0.64 -2.68 11.61
N GLY A 534 -1.83 -3.27 11.56
CA GLY A 534 -2.47 -3.76 10.35
C GLY A 534 -3.97 -3.90 10.54
N ALA A 535 -4.72 -3.61 9.49
CA ALA A 535 -6.15 -3.87 9.41
C ALA A 535 -6.41 -5.00 8.42
N LEU A 536 -7.24 -5.97 8.82
CA LEU A 536 -7.82 -6.92 7.87
C LEU A 536 -9.10 -6.29 7.34
N GLY A 537 -9.05 -5.85 6.08
CA GLY A 537 -10.14 -5.11 5.47
C GLY A 537 -10.24 -3.67 5.97
N ASN A 538 -11.44 -3.10 5.86
CA ASN A 538 -11.72 -1.74 6.35
C ASN A 538 -11.65 -1.68 7.87
N LEU A 539 -11.06 -0.60 8.40
CA LEU A 539 -11.14 -0.28 9.82
C LEU A 539 -12.61 -0.11 10.22
N ASN A 540 -13.03 -0.70 11.35
CA ASN A 540 -14.27 -0.25 11.98
C ASN A 540 -13.98 1.11 12.64
N TRP A 541 -14.52 2.18 12.07
CA TRP A 541 -14.33 3.53 12.57
C TRP A 541 -15.27 3.90 13.74
N GLN A 542 -16.13 2.98 14.20
CA GLN A 542 -16.94 3.15 15.42
C GLN A 542 -16.09 2.96 16.69
N MET A 543 -14.98 3.68 16.79
CA MET A 543 -14.08 3.69 17.94
C MET A 543 -14.15 5.03 18.63
N ASP A 544 -14.18 5.03 19.95
CA ASP A 544 -14.10 6.23 20.78
C ASP A 544 -12.62 6.61 20.96
N VAL A 545 -12.02 7.21 19.91
CA VAL A 545 -10.59 7.58 19.88
C VAL A 545 -10.36 8.97 19.30
N ASP A 546 -9.40 9.68 19.87
CA ASP A 546 -9.01 11.03 19.48
C ASP A 546 -8.02 11.06 18.31
N PHE A 547 -7.34 9.95 18.01
CA PHE A 547 -6.42 9.82 16.87
C PHE A 547 -6.17 8.34 16.51
N VAL A 548 -5.56 8.11 15.34
CA VAL A 548 -5.06 6.79 14.95
C VAL A 548 -3.58 6.88 14.54
N ALA A 549 -2.74 6.07 15.18
CA ALA A 549 -1.36 5.87 14.76
C ALA A 549 -1.27 4.67 13.80
N LEU A 550 -1.19 4.92 12.50
CA LEU A 550 -1.22 3.92 11.42
C LEU A 550 0.20 3.53 10.96
N LYS A 551 0.44 2.23 10.78
CA LYS A 551 1.62 1.75 10.06
C LYS A 551 1.61 2.24 8.60
N GLU A 552 2.64 2.97 8.17
CA GLU A 552 2.72 3.63 6.85
C GLU A 552 2.31 2.71 5.69
N SER A 553 2.73 1.45 5.68
CA SER A 553 2.42 0.51 4.60
C SER A 553 0.93 0.13 4.48
N GLN A 554 0.06 0.64 5.37
CA GLN A 554 -1.40 0.54 5.27
C GLN A 554 -2.06 1.85 4.82
N LEU A 555 -1.33 2.96 4.79
CA LEU A 555 -1.82 4.25 4.32
C LEU A 555 -2.33 4.13 2.88
N ASN A 556 -3.48 4.74 2.64
CA ASN A 556 -4.09 4.87 1.32
C ASN A 556 -5.16 5.96 1.39
N THR A 557 -5.57 6.43 0.22
CA THR A 557 -6.61 7.46 0.06
C THR A 557 -7.94 7.11 0.74
N MET A 558 -8.41 5.86 0.72
CA MET A 558 -9.66 5.48 1.42
C MET A 558 -9.54 5.59 2.93
N PHE A 559 -8.39 5.20 3.50
CA PHE A 559 -8.16 5.32 4.94
C PHE A 559 -8.19 6.77 5.40
N LEU A 560 -7.50 7.66 4.67
CA LEU A 560 -7.43 9.08 5.02
C LEU A 560 -8.77 9.81 4.90
N GLU A 561 -9.55 9.54 3.84
CA GLU A 561 -10.86 10.17 3.69
C GLU A 561 -11.85 9.69 4.76
N ASN A 562 -11.86 8.40 5.10
CA ASN A 562 -12.70 7.89 6.19
C ASN A 562 -12.30 8.49 7.56
N ALA A 563 -11.02 8.78 7.77
CA ALA A 563 -10.55 9.46 8.98
C ALA A 563 -11.01 10.94 9.01
N ARG A 564 -10.89 11.64 7.87
CA ARG A 564 -11.31 13.03 7.67
C ARG A 564 -12.81 13.25 7.84
N ASP A 565 -13.62 12.37 7.27
CA ASP A 565 -15.08 12.39 7.39
C ASP A 565 -15.56 12.22 8.86
N LEU A 566 -14.65 11.80 9.76
CA LEU A 566 -14.86 11.67 11.21
C LEU A 566 -13.98 12.64 12.04
N HIS A 567 -13.24 13.52 11.37
CA HIS A 567 -12.24 14.44 11.95
C HIS A 567 -11.13 13.79 12.80
N ILE A 568 -10.89 12.48 12.65
CA ILE A 568 -9.86 11.74 13.40
C ILE A 568 -8.48 11.97 12.75
N PRO A 569 -7.52 12.62 13.43
CA PRO A 569 -6.17 12.78 12.92
C PRO A 569 -5.43 11.44 12.80
N VAL A 570 -4.60 11.33 11.76
CA VAL A 570 -3.82 10.12 11.44
C VAL A 570 -2.33 10.42 11.59
N TYR A 571 -1.64 9.67 12.45
CA TYR A 571 -0.18 9.72 12.59
C TYR A 571 0.44 8.50 11.93
N VAL A 572 1.47 8.64 11.10
CA VAL A 572 2.11 7.51 10.41
C VAL A 572 3.39 7.05 11.07
N TRP A 573 3.61 5.73 11.13
CA TRP A 573 4.80 5.12 11.75
C TRP A 573 5.31 3.88 11.00
N THR A 574 6.59 3.49 11.09
CA THR A 574 7.75 4.33 11.44
C THR A 574 8.36 4.84 10.15
N VAL A 575 8.25 6.13 9.84
CA VAL A 575 8.58 6.67 8.51
C VAL A 575 9.96 7.28 8.48
N ASN A 576 11.00 6.47 8.27
CA ASN A 576 12.39 6.93 8.33
C ASN A 576 12.96 7.45 6.98
N ASP A 577 12.20 7.37 5.88
CA ASP A 577 12.60 7.92 4.57
C ASP A 577 11.98 9.31 4.35
N ALA A 578 12.82 10.28 4.01
CA ALA A 578 12.43 11.68 3.81
C ALA A 578 11.42 11.85 2.66
N ASP A 579 11.53 11.06 1.60
CA ASP A 579 10.60 11.16 0.46
C ASP A 579 9.24 10.52 0.80
N THR A 580 9.20 9.49 1.64
CA THR A 580 7.96 8.97 2.23
C THR A 580 7.33 9.96 3.22
N MET A 581 8.13 10.62 4.09
CA MET A 581 7.58 11.67 4.97
C MET A 581 6.89 12.78 4.16
N ARG A 582 7.52 13.26 3.08
CA ARG A 582 6.92 14.25 2.17
C ARG A 582 5.70 13.72 1.43
N HIS A 583 5.70 12.44 1.05
CA HIS A 583 4.55 11.78 0.43
C HIS A 583 3.34 11.78 1.37
N ASP A 584 3.51 11.29 2.60
CA ASP A 584 2.45 11.13 3.59
C ASP A 584 1.87 12.48 4.00
N LEU A 585 2.72 13.49 4.23
CA LEU A 585 2.30 14.86 4.53
C LEU A 585 1.49 15.49 3.39
N ARG A 586 1.84 15.24 2.12
CA ARG A 586 1.07 15.70 0.96
C ARG A 586 -0.21 14.91 0.69
N LEU A 587 -0.29 13.66 1.14
CA LEU A 587 -1.57 12.95 1.25
C LEU A 587 -2.43 13.52 2.39
N GLY A 588 -1.79 14.18 3.36
CA GLY A 588 -2.37 14.92 4.47
C GLY A 588 -2.59 14.06 5.72
N VAL A 589 -1.53 13.39 6.16
CA VAL A 589 -1.42 12.86 7.54
C VAL A 589 -1.23 14.01 8.53
N SER A 590 -1.69 13.82 9.78
CA SER A 590 -1.63 14.82 10.87
C SER A 590 -0.37 14.68 11.74
N GLY A 591 0.55 13.78 11.41
CA GLY A 591 1.81 13.64 12.14
C GLY A 591 2.65 12.47 11.65
N VAL A 592 3.95 12.54 11.93
CA VAL A 592 4.94 11.55 11.51
C VAL A 592 5.74 11.07 12.72
N ILE A 593 5.73 9.76 12.95
CA ILE A 593 6.49 9.07 13.99
C ILE A 593 7.71 8.42 13.33
N ALA A 594 8.91 8.91 13.65
CA ALA A 594 10.16 8.41 13.06
C ALA A 594 11.37 8.61 13.99
N ASP A 595 12.47 7.91 13.71
CA ASP A 595 13.66 7.89 14.55
C ASP A 595 14.46 9.21 14.48
N HIS A 596 14.48 9.87 13.32
CA HIS A 596 15.38 10.99 13.02
C HIS A 596 14.71 12.36 13.21
N THR A 597 14.64 12.85 14.45
CA THR A 597 13.86 14.05 14.83
C THR A 597 14.12 15.27 13.95
N SER A 598 15.39 15.59 13.68
CA SER A 598 15.76 16.75 12.85
C SER A 598 15.31 16.64 11.40
N THR A 599 15.17 15.41 10.88
CA THR A 599 14.64 15.17 9.53
C THR A 599 13.14 15.42 9.50
N ILE A 600 12.40 14.94 10.51
CA ILE A 600 10.96 15.16 10.64
C ILE A 600 10.66 16.67 10.75
N ARG A 601 11.34 17.37 11.67
CA ARG A 601 11.17 18.82 11.90
C ARG A 601 11.37 19.61 10.62
N THR A 602 12.51 19.41 9.95
CA THR A 602 12.85 20.05 8.67
C THR A 602 11.75 19.82 7.63
N ILE A 603 11.26 18.59 7.47
CA ILE A 603 10.28 18.25 6.43
C ILE A 603 8.88 18.79 6.75
N ILE A 604 8.48 18.84 8.01
CA ILE A 604 7.20 19.47 8.39
C ILE A 604 7.29 20.99 8.17
N ASP A 605 8.42 21.62 8.47
CA ASP A 605 8.59 23.05 8.22
C ASP A 605 8.67 23.36 6.70
N GLU A 606 9.35 22.54 5.90
CA GLU A 606 9.26 22.56 4.42
C GLU A 606 7.80 22.47 3.94
N SER A 607 6.97 21.59 4.53
CA SER A 607 5.56 21.45 4.14
C SER A 607 4.70 22.66 4.52
N ARG A 608 4.97 23.29 5.66
CA ARG A 608 4.29 24.52 6.10
C ARG A 608 4.55 25.71 5.17
N GLU A 609 5.75 25.77 4.59
CA GLU A 609 6.17 26.77 3.60
C GLU A 609 5.65 26.48 2.18
N ALA A 610 5.32 25.22 1.86
CA ALA A 610 5.01 24.78 0.49
C ALA A 610 3.52 24.69 0.13
N ASP A 611 2.66 24.24 1.05
CA ASP A 611 1.28 23.85 0.73
C ASP A 611 0.27 24.89 1.29
N ASP A 612 -0.62 25.54 0.51
CA ASP A 612 -1.45 25.08 -0.64
C ASP A 612 -2.51 24.00 -0.25
N ILE A 613 -2.54 23.63 1.04
CA ILE A 613 -3.63 22.86 1.64
C ILE A 613 -4.77 23.82 2.05
N PRO A 614 -6.06 23.47 1.84
CA PRO A 614 -7.18 24.14 2.47
C PRO A 614 -7.10 23.97 3.99
N ARG A 615 -6.45 24.94 4.67
CA ARG A 615 -6.32 24.97 6.12
C ARG A 615 -7.67 25.34 6.74
N ASN A 616 -7.98 24.74 7.88
CA ASN A 616 -9.04 25.26 8.74
C ASN A 616 -8.58 26.59 9.35
N GLN A 617 -8.71 27.69 8.58
CA GLN A 617 -8.56 29.04 9.11
C GLN A 617 -9.77 29.35 9.98
N SER A 618 -9.69 28.96 11.25
CA SER A 618 -10.51 29.60 12.27
C SER A 618 -10.14 31.09 12.33
N SER A 619 -11.11 31.93 12.02
CA SER A 619 -11.21 33.35 12.41
C SER A 619 -10.53 34.49 11.62
N ASP A 620 -10.14 34.33 10.34
CA ASP A 620 -9.84 35.51 9.49
C ASP A 620 -10.00 35.26 7.97
N ILE A 621 -11.23 35.38 7.44
CA ILE A 621 -11.48 35.57 5.99
C ILE A 621 -12.54 36.67 5.78
N ASN A 622 -12.06 37.91 5.66
CA ASN A 622 -12.63 38.86 4.70
C ASN A 622 -11.75 38.75 3.44
N ASP A 623 -12.34 38.28 2.34
CA ASP A 623 -11.94 38.49 0.92
C ASP A 623 -12.27 37.26 0.04
N ASP A 624 -13.57 37.02 -0.22
CA ASP A 624 -14.03 36.35 -1.45
C ASP A 624 -15.55 36.56 -1.67
N GLU A 625 -15.94 37.80 -1.95
CA GLU A 625 -17.33 38.30 -1.89
C GLU A 625 -18.25 37.84 -3.06
N ALA A 626 -17.79 36.93 -3.94
CA ALA A 626 -18.41 36.69 -5.25
C ALA A 626 -19.52 35.62 -5.28
N LEU A 627 -19.66 34.77 -4.26
CA LEU A 627 -20.59 33.62 -4.29
C LEU A 627 -21.53 33.50 -3.07
N TRP A 628 -21.28 34.22 -1.98
CA TRP A 628 -22.07 34.11 -0.74
C TRP A 628 -23.42 34.86 -0.76
N TRP A 629 -23.57 35.92 -1.56
CA TRP A 629 -24.84 36.68 -1.68
C TRP A 629 -26.03 35.77 -2.06
N LEU A 630 -25.81 34.73 -2.87
CA LEU A 630 -26.89 33.84 -3.31
C LEU A 630 -27.43 32.91 -2.20
N TYR A 631 -26.72 32.80 -1.08
CA TYR A 631 -27.09 31.90 0.03
C TYR A 631 -27.91 32.65 1.11
N ASP A 632 -27.49 33.86 1.48
CA ASP A 632 -28.12 34.66 2.53
C ASP A 632 -29.52 35.20 2.14
N GLU A 633 -29.85 35.31 0.85
CA GLU A 633 -31.21 35.66 0.41
C GLU A 633 -32.25 34.54 0.64
N ILE A 634 -31.82 33.32 0.98
CA ILE A 634 -32.70 32.13 1.01
C ILE A 634 -32.99 31.65 2.46
N VAL A 635 -32.11 31.91 3.44
CA VAL A 635 -32.25 31.39 4.82
C VAL A 635 -31.88 32.45 5.88
N PRO A 636 -32.85 33.07 6.57
CA PRO A 636 -32.56 34.04 7.63
C PRO A 636 -32.21 33.36 8.97
N GLY A 637 -30.94 33.48 9.39
CA GLY A 637 -30.44 33.09 10.72
C GLY A 637 -29.80 34.27 11.48
N PRO A 638 -29.66 34.20 12.82
CA PRO A 638 -29.21 35.35 13.62
C PRO A 638 -27.69 35.57 13.57
N ALA A 639 -27.28 36.84 13.56
CA ALA A 639 -25.88 37.26 13.47
C ALA A 639 -25.02 36.91 14.71
N PRO A 640 -23.71 36.65 14.55
CA PRO A 640 -22.81 36.32 15.65
C PRO A 640 -22.37 37.56 16.47
N PRO A 641 -21.95 37.40 17.74
CA PRO A 641 -21.46 38.50 18.58
C PRO A 641 -20.00 38.86 18.29
N SER A 642 -19.68 40.15 18.36
CA SER A 642 -18.33 40.70 18.16
C SER A 642 -17.35 40.40 19.30
N LEU A 643 -16.10 40.09 18.97
CA LEU A 643 -14.96 40.11 19.91
C LEU A 643 -13.77 40.88 19.33
N LEU A 644 -13.01 41.52 20.21
CA LEU A 644 -11.82 42.33 19.91
C LEU A 644 -10.65 41.92 20.81
N ALA A 645 -9.43 41.95 20.25
CA ALA A 645 -8.13 41.99 20.94
C ALA A 645 -7.56 40.62 21.47
N PRO A 646 -6.23 40.47 21.70
CA PRO A 646 -5.46 39.58 20.82
C PRO A 646 -4.50 38.56 21.49
N ALA A 647 -4.22 37.49 20.75
CA ALA A 647 -3.03 36.62 20.72
C ALA A 647 -2.11 36.50 21.96
N SER A 648 -2.24 35.37 22.70
CA SER A 648 -1.08 34.64 23.27
C SER A 648 -1.42 33.22 23.79
N SER A 649 -1.43 32.20 22.93
CA SER A 649 -1.29 30.79 23.33
C SER A 649 -0.94 29.90 22.13
N ARG A 650 -0.01 28.95 22.29
CA ARG A 650 0.13 27.82 21.35
C ARG A 650 -1.12 26.95 21.53
N MET A 651 -2.05 26.99 20.58
CA MET A 651 -3.28 26.18 20.62
C MET A 651 -3.00 24.75 20.17
N LEU A 652 -3.14 23.79 21.08
CA LEU A 652 -3.80 22.52 20.76
C LEU A 652 -5.32 22.77 20.79
N PRO A 653 -6.13 22.03 20.01
CA PRO A 653 -7.58 22.27 19.94
C PRO A 653 -8.26 21.96 21.28
N SER A 654 -8.93 22.97 21.86
CA SER A 654 -9.60 22.87 23.15
C SER A 654 -11.11 23.08 23.08
N ASP A 655 -11.83 22.33 23.92
CA ASP A 655 -13.19 22.55 24.43
C ASP A 655 -14.45 22.13 23.63
N ASP A 656 -14.37 21.56 22.42
CA ASP A 656 -15.57 21.14 21.66
C ASP A 656 -16.03 19.66 21.82
N LYS A 657 -15.55 18.91 22.83
CA LYS A 657 -16.04 17.54 23.16
C LYS A 657 -17.50 17.47 23.69
N MET A 658 -18.35 18.47 23.44
CA MET A 658 -19.76 18.47 23.89
C MET A 658 -20.75 19.14 22.92
N ARG A 659 -20.44 19.21 21.62
CA ARG A 659 -21.42 19.65 20.59
C ARG A 659 -21.27 18.92 19.24
N LEU A 660 -21.90 17.74 19.14
CA LEU A 660 -22.85 17.36 18.08
C LEU A 660 -23.46 15.97 18.35
#